data_AF-A0A286RHM0-F1
#
_entry.id   AF-A0A286RHM0-F1
#
_cell.length_a   1.000
_cell.length_b   1.000
_cell.length_c   1.000
_cell.angle_alpha   90.00
_cell.angle_beta   90.00
_cell.angle_gamma   90.00
#
_symmetry.space_group_name_H-M   'P 1'
#
loop_
_entity.id
_entity.type
_entity.pdbx_description
1 polymer ?
#
loop_
_entity_poly.entity_id
_entity_poly.type
_entity_poly.pdbx_seq_one_letter_code
_entity_poly.pdbx_strand_id
1 'polypeptide(L)'
;MFPGRQAQAEQPNGASVEVLWSPQKADGYRLERATAEVASRDGVSILRIRPEAGADSAMVRFPAPEKTWNLTAFRYVGIELHNPSADTLRVQWRARSKGKNLSRDYILEPGERVHLRLTLRRVVPEALKDVFFGMRGFPELLDPERGIDVATVEELALTMRGFSANTVLEVQKVLASESFQTPPWWSGDTSNLFPLIDEFGQYRHRDWPGKIHSAAELAERIREEDRDLAAHPGPGDWDQFGGWKSGPILEATGHFRVTKHEGRWWLVDPEGRLFWSHGVDCVRSTTAVTPITDREHWFQLPPVDSPFGVFYGRGSWAPHGYYQKKESYRTFCFSGANLLLKYGTNWEKTFNERMHQRLRSWGINTIGNWSDPAIYSMRRTPYVVTLSSGARRIEGSTGYWGRFADPFDPDFDRGLLAAMEREANSSAKDPWCLGYFVDNELSWGDELSLAVATVRSPADQPAKKVFQERLRQKYGDVAKLNAIWGTSFASWDDFLQKTDEVDQKKAREDLAAFCSEIAETYFRRCHDAVKKFAPDKLYLGCRFAWVNDRAIRAAALYCDVISFNRYDVSVASLRLPDGIDKPVIIGEFHFGALDRGMFHTGLREAADQADRAECYRRYVKSALLHPQIVGTHWFQLMDQATTGRGDGENYQIGFLDVCDTPYPEIIQAARDIASVMYTLRSSQGR
;
A
#
# COMPACT_ATOMS: atom_id res chain seq x y z
N MET A 1 19.09 -18.79 3.70
CA MET A 1 18.84 -19.16 2.30
C MET A 1 17.53 -19.93 2.27
N PHE A 2 16.46 -19.34 1.75
CA PHE A 2 15.32 -20.15 1.34
C PHE A 2 15.84 -21.05 0.22
N PRO A 3 15.61 -22.38 0.25
CA PRO A 3 15.87 -23.18 -0.93
C PRO A 3 15.00 -22.58 -2.03
N GLY A 4 15.64 -22.04 -3.06
CA GLY A 4 14.94 -21.60 -4.26
C GLY A 4 14.24 -22.81 -4.83
N ARG A 5 12.96 -22.99 -4.49
CA ARG A 5 12.09 -23.87 -5.25
C ARG A 5 12.03 -23.25 -6.64
N GLN A 6 12.71 -23.87 -7.59
CA GLN A 6 12.36 -23.73 -8.99
C GLN A 6 10.87 -24.04 -9.08
N ALA A 7 10.05 -23.00 -9.15
CA ALA A 7 8.71 -23.16 -9.67
C ALA A 7 8.89 -23.59 -11.14
N GLN A 8 8.90 -24.90 -11.38
CA GLN A 8 8.50 -25.40 -12.68
C GLN A 8 7.04 -24.99 -12.81
N ALA A 9 6.81 -23.85 -13.43
CA ALA A 9 5.49 -23.48 -13.91
C ALA A 9 5.11 -24.56 -14.93
N GLU A 10 4.22 -25.48 -14.54
CA GLU A 10 3.48 -26.26 -15.50
C GLU A 10 2.80 -25.25 -16.43
N GLN A 11 3.22 -25.24 -17.70
CA GLN A 11 2.56 -24.41 -18.70
C GLN A 11 1.11 -24.87 -18.83
N PRO A 12 0.12 -23.98 -18.68
CA PRO A 12 -1.26 -24.35 -18.93
C PRO A 12 -1.39 -24.82 -20.38
N ASN A 13 -1.83 -26.07 -20.56
CA ASN A 13 -2.17 -26.63 -21.86
C ASN A 13 -3.12 -25.66 -22.59
N GLY A 14 -2.64 -25.02 -23.66
CA GLY A 14 -3.43 -24.15 -24.54
C GLY A 14 -3.14 -22.64 -24.51
N ALA A 15 -2.19 -22.15 -23.71
CA ALA A 15 -1.84 -20.72 -23.72
C ALA A 15 -1.04 -20.33 -24.98
N SER A 16 -1.55 -19.36 -25.76
CA SER A 16 -0.79 -18.76 -26.87
C SER A 16 0.43 -18.00 -26.32
N VAL A 17 1.64 -18.44 -26.68
CA VAL A 17 2.90 -17.74 -26.39
C VAL A 17 3.55 -17.33 -27.69
N GLU A 18 3.94 -16.06 -27.80
CA GLU A 18 4.63 -15.50 -28.95
C GLU A 18 5.99 -14.93 -28.55
N VAL A 19 7.05 -15.32 -29.26
CA VAL A 19 8.41 -14.78 -29.05
C VAL A 19 8.59 -13.50 -29.85
N LEU A 20 8.40 -12.38 -29.15
CA LEU A 20 8.58 -11.04 -29.71
C LEU A 20 10.06 -10.77 -30.02
N TRP A 21 10.95 -11.09 -29.08
CA TRP A 21 12.40 -10.86 -29.26
C TRP A 21 13.24 -11.96 -28.64
N SER A 22 14.37 -12.27 -29.29
CA SER A 22 15.42 -13.16 -28.78
C SER A 22 16.78 -12.77 -29.38
N PRO A 23 17.91 -13.08 -28.72
CA PRO A 23 19.25 -12.74 -29.22
C PRO A 23 19.60 -13.33 -30.58
N GLN A 24 18.94 -14.40 -31.02
CA GLN A 24 19.12 -15.01 -32.35
C GLN A 24 18.47 -14.20 -33.48
N LYS A 25 17.52 -13.32 -33.14
CA LYS A 25 16.86 -12.38 -34.06
C LYS A 25 17.57 -11.00 -34.02
N ALA A 26 18.91 -10.99 -33.96
CA ALA A 26 19.78 -10.01 -33.29
C ALA A 26 19.72 -8.51 -33.70
N ASP A 27 19.10 -8.11 -34.80
CA ASP A 27 19.25 -6.75 -35.35
C ASP A 27 18.36 -5.67 -34.70
N GLY A 28 17.87 -5.90 -33.47
CA GLY A 28 16.68 -5.19 -32.97
C GLY A 28 16.70 -4.72 -31.52
N TYR A 29 17.83 -4.24 -30.98
CA TYR A 29 17.84 -3.57 -29.66
C TYR A 29 18.66 -2.28 -29.65
N ARG A 30 18.34 -1.38 -28.71
CA ARG A 30 19.09 -0.13 -28.47
C ARG A 30 19.46 -0.01 -27.00
N LEU A 31 20.69 0.41 -26.74
CA LEU A 31 21.24 0.56 -25.39
C LEU A 31 21.30 2.03 -25.00
N GLU A 32 21.15 2.30 -23.70
CA GLU A 32 21.51 3.57 -23.07
C GLU A 32 22.33 3.30 -21.82
N ARG A 33 23.51 3.93 -21.73
CA ARG A 33 24.44 3.80 -20.60
C ARG A 33 24.78 2.34 -20.29
N ALA A 34 24.95 1.54 -21.33
CA ALA A 34 25.21 0.11 -21.24
C ALA A 34 25.90 -0.41 -22.50
N THR A 35 26.66 -1.48 -22.34
CA THR A 35 27.15 -2.33 -23.43
C THR A 35 26.44 -3.68 -23.37
N ALA A 36 26.37 -4.38 -24.50
CA ALA A 36 25.83 -5.72 -24.52
C ALA A 36 26.53 -6.62 -25.53
N GLU A 37 26.57 -7.91 -25.23
CA GLU A 37 27.07 -8.95 -26.12
C GLU A 37 26.08 -10.12 -26.17
N VAL A 38 25.97 -10.75 -27.33
CA VAL A 38 25.25 -12.02 -27.46
C VAL A 38 26.20 -13.14 -27.03
N ALA A 39 25.76 -13.95 -26.08
CA ALA A 39 26.49 -15.10 -25.59
C ALA A 39 25.62 -16.37 -25.68
N SER A 40 26.24 -17.52 -25.43
CA SER A 40 25.55 -18.80 -25.25
C SER A 40 25.73 -19.28 -23.82
N ARG A 41 24.65 -19.73 -23.18
CA ARG A 41 24.64 -20.38 -21.88
C ARG A 41 23.84 -21.67 -22.01
N ASP A 42 24.46 -22.81 -21.76
CA ASP A 42 23.84 -24.15 -21.87
C ASP A 42 23.17 -24.40 -23.25
N GLY A 43 23.79 -23.87 -24.32
CA GLY A 43 23.24 -23.97 -25.69
C GLY A 43 22.12 -22.97 -26.00
N VAL A 44 21.74 -22.11 -25.06
CA VAL A 44 20.71 -21.07 -25.23
C VAL A 44 21.37 -19.71 -25.47
N SER A 45 20.98 -19.02 -26.55
CA SER A 45 21.44 -17.66 -26.81
C SER A 45 20.83 -16.66 -25.83
N ILE A 46 21.69 -15.82 -25.25
CA ILE A 46 21.35 -14.81 -24.25
C ILE A 46 21.99 -13.47 -24.63
N LEU A 47 21.39 -12.37 -24.21
CA LEU A 47 21.99 -11.04 -24.27
C LEU A 47 22.54 -10.67 -22.90
N ARG A 48 23.86 -10.53 -22.79
CA ARG A 48 24.53 -10.04 -21.58
C ARG A 48 24.65 -8.54 -21.64
N ILE A 49 24.05 -7.87 -20.68
CA ILE A 49 24.05 -6.42 -20.56
C ILE A 49 24.98 -6.04 -19.41
N ARG A 50 25.87 -5.09 -19.66
CA ARG A 50 26.77 -4.49 -18.67
C ARG A 50 26.52 -2.99 -18.62
N PRO A 51 26.24 -2.41 -17.45
CA PRO A 51 26.11 -0.96 -17.32
C PRO A 51 27.46 -0.28 -17.59
N GLU A 52 27.42 0.95 -18.09
CA GLU A 52 28.61 1.79 -18.20
C GLU A 52 29.11 2.24 -16.82
N ALA A 53 30.42 2.40 -16.67
CA ALA A 53 31.03 2.85 -15.42
C ALA A 53 30.49 4.23 -15.00
N GLY A 54 30.07 4.35 -13.74
CA GLY A 54 29.54 5.60 -13.17
C GLY A 54 28.09 5.93 -13.55
N ALA A 55 27.39 5.06 -14.27
CA ALA A 55 25.96 5.26 -14.55
C ALA A 55 25.10 4.87 -13.34
N ASP A 56 24.07 5.68 -13.01
CA ASP A 56 23.09 5.31 -11.97
C ASP A 56 21.97 4.39 -12.48
N SER A 57 21.85 4.27 -13.81
CA SER A 57 20.88 3.39 -14.46
C SER A 57 21.32 3.04 -15.88
N ALA A 58 21.01 1.83 -16.30
CA ALA A 58 21.25 1.29 -17.63
C ALA A 58 19.94 0.81 -18.25
N MET A 59 19.76 0.95 -19.56
CA MET A 59 18.52 0.57 -20.23
C MET A 59 18.76 -0.15 -21.56
N VAL A 60 17.88 -1.11 -21.84
CA VAL A 60 17.78 -1.80 -23.14
C VAL A 60 16.37 -1.63 -23.67
N ARG A 61 16.26 -1.24 -24.94
CA ARG A 61 15.01 -1.13 -25.68
C ARG A 61 14.93 -2.17 -26.77
N PHE A 62 13.74 -2.73 -26.93
CA PHE A 62 13.39 -3.72 -27.95
C PHE A 62 12.37 -3.09 -28.91
N PRO A 63 12.81 -2.35 -29.95
CA PRO A 63 11.92 -1.81 -30.97
C PRO A 63 11.15 -2.90 -31.71
N ALA A 64 9.93 -2.59 -32.10
CA ALA A 64 9.15 -3.44 -32.98
C ALA A 64 9.74 -3.46 -34.41
N PRO A 65 9.75 -4.62 -35.10
CA PRO A 65 10.20 -4.71 -36.50
C PRO A 65 9.43 -3.77 -37.44
N GLU A 66 8.12 -3.62 -37.24
CA GLU A 66 7.23 -2.81 -38.07
C GLU A 66 6.76 -1.52 -37.37
N LYS A 67 7.67 -0.85 -36.65
CA LYS A 67 7.44 0.36 -35.82
C LYS A 67 6.54 0.15 -34.59
N THR A 68 5.59 -0.78 -34.60
CA THR A 68 4.75 -1.12 -33.45
C THR A 68 4.49 -2.62 -33.32
N TRP A 69 4.27 -3.11 -32.09
CA TRP A 69 3.73 -4.43 -31.78
C TRP A 69 2.21 -4.37 -31.67
N ASN A 70 1.52 -5.35 -32.26
CA ASN A 70 0.10 -5.60 -31.99
C ASN A 70 -0.02 -6.70 -30.94
N LEU A 71 -0.35 -6.31 -29.71
CA LEU A 71 -0.48 -7.20 -28.55
C LEU A 71 -1.95 -7.38 -28.10
N THR A 72 -2.90 -7.14 -29.01
CA THR A 72 -4.35 -7.22 -28.71
C THR A 72 -4.80 -8.62 -28.28
N ALA A 73 -4.16 -9.67 -28.80
CA ALA A 73 -4.48 -11.06 -28.51
C ALA A 73 -3.94 -11.55 -27.15
N PHE A 74 -3.18 -10.74 -26.41
CA PHE A 74 -2.44 -11.19 -25.22
C PHE A 74 -2.81 -10.40 -23.97
N ARG A 75 -2.78 -11.07 -22.81
CA ARG A 75 -2.98 -10.45 -21.48
C ARG A 75 -1.68 -9.89 -20.91
N TYR A 76 -0.55 -10.52 -21.23
CA TYR A 76 0.75 -10.13 -20.69
C TYR A 76 1.80 -9.93 -21.78
N VAL A 77 2.75 -9.04 -21.48
CA VAL A 77 4.05 -9.00 -22.14
C VAL A 77 5.14 -9.19 -21.08
N GLY A 78 6.02 -10.15 -21.28
CA GLY A 78 7.02 -10.54 -20.29
C GLY A 78 8.43 -10.58 -20.83
N ILE A 79 9.38 -10.63 -19.90
CA ILE A 79 10.81 -10.72 -20.17
C ILE A 79 11.45 -11.77 -19.27
N GLU A 80 12.28 -12.65 -19.85
CA GLU A 80 13.05 -13.65 -19.12
C GLU A 80 14.42 -13.08 -18.75
N LEU A 81 14.68 -12.97 -17.44
CA LEU A 81 15.88 -12.37 -16.88
C LEU A 81 16.66 -13.37 -16.03
N HIS A 82 17.97 -13.20 -15.98
CA HIS A 82 18.84 -13.84 -15.01
C HIS A 82 19.87 -12.84 -14.48
N ASN A 83 20.03 -12.79 -13.16
CA ASN A 83 21.07 -12.00 -12.51
C ASN A 83 22.23 -12.92 -12.09
N PRO A 84 23.27 -13.11 -12.92
CA PRO A 84 24.46 -13.87 -12.52
C PRO A 84 25.38 -13.12 -11.54
N SER A 85 25.07 -11.85 -11.21
CA SER A 85 25.94 -10.98 -10.43
C SER A 85 25.67 -11.09 -8.93
N ALA A 86 26.60 -10.56 -8.13
CA ALA A 86 26.46 -10.47 -6.68
C ALA A 86 25.58 -9.28 -6.23
N ASP A 87 25.34 -8.31 -7.12
CA ASP A 87 24.51 -7.15 -6.84
C ASP A 87 23.03 -7.51 -6.87
N THR A 88 22.26 -6.94 -5.95
CA THR A 88 20.79 -6.97 -6.03
C THR A 88 20.32 -5.87 -6.96
N LEU A 89 19.58 -6.22 -8.01
CA LEU A 89 19.21 -5.28 -9.07
C LEU A 89 17.75 -4.85 -8.92
N ARG A 90 17.49 -3.54 -9.00
CA ARG A 90 16.12 -3.05 -9.23
C ARG A 90 15.92 -2.94 -10.74
N VAL A 91 15.04 -3.77 -11.29
CA VAL A 91 14.68 -3.74 -12.71
C VAL A 91 13.27 -3.17 -12.89
N GLN A 92 13.07 -2.45 -13.99
CA GLN A 92 11.77 -1.96 -14.40
C GLN A 92 11.50 -2.42 -15.83
N TRP A 93 10.45 -3.22 -16.01
CA TRP A 93 9.96 -3.65 -17.31
C TRP A 93 8.83 -2.74 -17.76
N ARG A 94 8.90 -2.20 -18.98
CA ARG A 94 8.00 -1.15 -19.48
C ARG A 94 7.48 -1.47 -20.88
N ALA A 95 6.19 -1.19 -21.10
CA ALA A 95 5.57 -1.08 -22.42
C ALA A 95 5.04 0.34 -22.64
N ARG A 96 5.26 0.90 -23.83
CA ARG A 96 4.83 2.27 -24.19
C ARG A 96 4.01 2.28 -25.48
N SER A 97 2.94 3.08 -25.49
CA SER A 97 2.18 3.40 -26.70
C SER A 97 1.60 4.81 -26.61
N LYS A 98 1.69 5.61 -27.68
CA LYS A 98 1.04 6.93 -27.80
C LYS A 98 1.29 7.85 -26.60
N GLY A 99 2.54 7.88 -26.11
CA GLY A 99 2.94 8.71 -24.97
C GLY A 99 2.55 8.19 -23.58
N LYS A 100 1.72 7.15 -23.47
CA LYS A 100 1.41 6.47 -22.20
C LYS A 100 2.33 5.27 -21.98
N ASN A 101 2.54 4.88 -20.73
CA ASN A 101 3.33 3.71 -20.38
C ASN A 101 2.67 2.87 -19.29
N LEU A 102 2.94 1.57 -19.37
CA LEU A 102 2.76 0.61 -18.29
C LEU A 102 4.14 0.18 -17.85
N SER A 103 4.34 0.03 -16.54
CA SER A 103 5.61 -0.47 -16.02
C SER A 103 5.42 -1.32 -14.77
N ARG A 104 6.37 -2.23 -14.58
CA ARG A 104 6.46 -3.10 -13.42
C ARG A 104 7.89 -3.08 -12.89
N ASP A 105 8.03 -2.63 -11.65
CA ASP A 105 9.29 -2.71 -10.90
C ASP A 105 9.44 -4.12 -10.32
N TYR A 106 10.69 -4.56 -10.15
CA TYR A 106 11.03 -5.84 -9.53
C TYR A 106 12.42 -5.79 -8.90
N ILE A 107 12.61 -6.50 -7.79
CA ILE A 107 13.93 -6.72 -7.19
C ILE A 107 14.43 -8.09 -7.60
N LEU A 108 15.50 -8.09 -8.40
CA LEU A 108 16.14 -9.28 -8.94
C LEU A 108 17.38 -9.60 -8.10
N GLU A 109 17.26 -10.64 -7.28
CA GLU A 109 18.28 -11.07 -6.33
C GLU A 109 19.48 -11.75 -7.05
N PRO A 110 20.66 -11.81 -6.42
CA PRO A 110 21.81 -12.55 -6.94
C PRO A 110 21.47 -14.01 -7.27
N GLY A 111 21.84 -14.46 -8.46
CA GLY A 111 21.58 -15.80 -9.00
C GLY A 111 20.14 -16.04 -9.46
N GLU A 112 19.24 -15.07 -9.30
CA GLU A 112 17.82 -15.26 -9.59
C GLU A 112 17.54 -15.32 -11.11
N ARG A 113 16.65 -16.25 -11.49
CA ARG A 113 16.03 -16.31 -12.81
C ARG A 113 14.55 -16.03 -12.68
N VAL A 114 14.01 -15.13 -13.49
CA VAL A 114 12.60 -14.76 -13.44
C VAL A 114 12.02 -14.58 -14.84
N HIS A 115 10.76 -14.97 -15.01
CA HIS A 115 9.92 -14.49 -16.09
C HIS A 115 9.04 -13.35 -15.58
N LEU A 116 9.50 -12.11 -15.78
CA LEU A 116 8.80 -10.91 -15.31
C LEU A 116 7.69 -10.54 -16.30
N ARG A 117 6.44 -10.74 -15.91
CA ARG A 117 5.24 -10.42 -16.71
C ARG A 117 4.67 -9.05 -16.33
N LEU A 118 4.35 -8.23 -17.32
CA LEU A 118 3.63 -6.96 -17.21
C LEU A 118 2.22 -7.12 -17.76
N THR A 119 1.21 -6.70 -17.00
CA THR A 119 -0.21 -6.77 -17.42
C THR A 119 -0.49 -5.73 -18.51
N LEU A 120 -1.04 -6.15 -19.65
CA LEU A 120 -1.38 -5.26 -20.77
C LEU A 120 -2.73 -4.55 -20.55
N ARG A 121 -2.74 -3.58 -19.63
CA ARG A 121 -3.91 -2.72 -19.36
C ARG A 121 -4.27 -1.89 -20.59
N ARG A 122 -5.57 -1.83 -20.89
CA ARG A 122 -6.09 -1.33 -22.16
C ARG A 122 -6.79 0.01 -21.97
N VAL A 123 -6.65 0.89 -22.94
CA VAL A 123 -7.52 2.07 -23.05
C VAL A 123 -8.98 1.66 -23.10
N VAL A 124 -9.85 2.46 -22.49
CA VAL A 124 -11.30 2.29 -22.58
C VAL A 124 -11.73 2.65 -24.01
N PRO A 125 -12.40 1.73 -24.75
CA PRO A 125 -12.97 2.04 -26.04
C PRO A 125 -13.96 3.20 -25.94
N GLU A 126 -14.00 4.06 -26.96
CA GLU A 126 -14.91 5.21 -27.00
C GLU A 126 -16.38 4.80 -26.82
N ALA A 127 -16.76 3.63 -27.34
CA ALA A 127 -18.10 3.07 -27.21
C ALA A 127 -18.50 2.72 -25.76
N LEU A 128 -17.53 2.66 -24.84
CA LEU A 128 -17.72 2.26 -23.44
C LEU A 128 -17.45 3.39 -22.43
N LYS A 129 -17.11 4.61 -22.90
CA LYS A 129 -16.66 5.70 -22.04
C LYS A 129 -17.67 6.08 -20.94
N ASP A 130 -18.96 5.95 -21.22
CA ASP A 130 -20.05 6.31 -20.31
C ASP A 130 -20.70 5.08 -19.65
N VAL A 131 -20.22 3.87 -19.97
CA VAL A 131 -20.75 2.60 -19.45
C VAL A 131 -20.21 2.33 -18.05
N PHE A 132 -18.91 2.54 -17.84
CA PHE A 132 -18.23 2.27 -16.58
C PHE A 132 -17.79 3.56 -15.91
N PHE A 133 -18.12 3.73 -14.63
CA PHE A 133 -17.74 4.89 -13.82
C PHE A 133 -17.64 4.52 -12.33
N GLY A 134 -17.04 5.42 -11.55
CA GLY A 134 -16.92 5.27 -10.10
C GLY A 134 -15.98 4.15 -9.63
N MET A 135 -15.04 3.72 -10.47
CA MET A 135 -14.03 2.69 -10.18
C MET A 135 -12.67 3.13 -10.74
N ARG A 136 -11.56 2.65 -10.14
CA ARG A 136 -10.19 2.90 -10.63
C ARG A 136 -9.81 1.97 -11.79
N GLY A 137 -10.18 0.70 -11.71
CA GLY A 137 -10.05 -0.26 -12.83
C GLY A 137 -11.40 -0.77 -13.30
N PHE A 138 -11.52 -1.11 -14.58
CA PHE A 138 -12.73 -1.58 -15.23
C PHE A 138 -12.57 -3.05 -15.68
N PRO A 139 -13.68 -3.76 -15.98
CA PRO A 139 -13.64 -5.14 -16.45
C PRO A 139 -12.70 -5.36 -17.63
N GLU A 140 -12.18 -6.59 -17.78
CA GLU A 140 -11.34 -7.00 -18.91
C GLU A 140 -10.10 -6.13 -19.16
N LEU A 141 -9.38 -5.81 -18.06
CA LEU A 141 -8.12 -5.06 -18.07
C LEU A 141 -8.24 -3.62 -18.59
N LEU A 142 -9.46 -3.09 -18.66
CA LEU A 142 -9.70 -1.69 -18.98
C LEU A 142 -9.23 -0.81 -17.82
N ASP A 143 -8.43 0.22 -18.13
CA ASP A 143 -7.91 1.15 -17.13
C ASP A 143 -8.06 2.59 -17.68
N PRO A 144 -8.99 3.40 -17.15
CA PRO A 144 -9.28 4.73 -17.67
C PRO A 144 -8.10 5.70 -17.50
N GLU A 145 -7.25 5.50 -16.49
CA GLU A 145 -6.13 6.39 -16.20
C GLU A 145 -4.87 5.92 -16.95
N ARG A 146 -4.49 4.65 -16.75
CA ARG A 146 -3.18 4.10 -17.15
C ARG A 146 -3.21 3.24 -18.41
N GLY A 147 -4.38 2.86 -18.92
CA GLY A 147 -4.50 2.00 -20.09
C GLY A 147 -3.74 2.53 -21.31
N ILE A 148 -3.12 1.62 -22.07
CA ILE A 148 -2.40 1.94 -23.32
C ILE A 148 -3.11 1.34 -24.54
N ASP A 149 -2.78 1.86 -25.73
CA ASP A 149 -3.22 1.25 -26.98
C ASP A 149 -2.33 0.04 -27.31
N VAL A 150 -2.83 -1.13 -26.96
CA VAL A 150 -2.09 -2.39 -27.10
C VAL A 150 -1.98 -2.88 -28.54
N ALA A 151 -2.70 -2.27 -29.49
CA ALA A 151 -2.55 -2.58 -30.92
C ALA A 151 -1.34 -1.87 -31.54
N THR A 152 -0.84 -0.82 -30.88
CA THR A 152 0.23 0.04 -31.40
C THR A 152 1.33 0.26 -30.36
N VAL A 153 1.85 -0.80 -29.74
CA VAL A 153 2.93 -0.69 -28.74
C VAL A 153 4.25 -0.36 -29.44
N GLU A 154 4.76 0.85 -29.21
CA GLU A 154 5.93 1.40 -29.90
C GLU A 154 7.26 0.91 -29.30
N GLU A 155 7.27 0.65 -28.00
CA GLU A 155 8.50 0.35 -27.26
C GLU A 155 8.23 -0.65 -26.13
N LEU A 156 9.12 -1.65 -26.06
CA LEU A 156 9.33 -2.47 -24.87
C LEU A 156 10.74 -2.16 -24.33
N ALA A 157 10.87 -1.90 -23.02
CA ALA A 157 12.13 -1.46 -22.44
C ALA A 157 12.36 -2.04 -21.05
N LEU A 158 13.61 -2.44 -20.79
CA LEU A 158 14.11 -2.88 -19.51
C LEU A 158 15.10 -1.84 -18.97
N THR A 159 14.82 -1.26 -17.82
CA THR A 159 15.76 -0.43 -17.07
C THR A 159 16.30 -1.21 -15.88
N MET A 160 17.59 -1.13 -15.59
CA MET A 160 18.20 -1.66 -14.36
C MET A 160 18.86 -0.54 -13.56
N ARG A 161 18.90 -0.71 -12.23
CA ARG A 161 19.53 0.18 -11.24
C ARG A 161 20.11 -0.64 -10.08
N GLY A 162 20.95 -0.01 -9.26
CA GLY A 162 21.52 -0.63 -8.06
C GLY A 162 22.69 -1.58 -8.37
N PHE A 163 23.39 -1.32 -9.46
CA PHE A 163 24.50 -2.15 -9.94
C PHE A 163 25.86 -1.54 -9.59
N SER A 164 26.89 -2.39 -9.55
CA SER A 164 28.30 -2.03 -9.45
C SER A 164 28.98 -2.07 -10.84
N ALA A 165 30.25 -1.66 -10.92
CA ALA A 165 30.99 -1.57 -12.20
C ALA A 165 31.10 -2.91 -12.96
N ASN A 166 30.94 -4.05 -12.29
CA ASN A 166 31.09 -5.39 -12.88
C ASN A 166 29.77 -6.17 -13.00
N THR A 167 28.63 -5.52 -12.73
CA THR A 167 27.33 -6.17 -12.84
C THR A 167 27.06 -6.61 -14.28
N VAL A 168 26.59 -7.84 -14.43
CA VAL A 168 25.99 -8.40 -15.64
C VAL A 168 24.53 -8.73 -15.37
N LEU A 169 23.65 -8.36 -16.30
CA LEU A 169 22.28 -8.86 -16.40
C LEU A 169 22.12 -9.66 -17.68
N GLU A 170 21.49 -10.83 -17.61
CA GLU A 170 21.22 -11.66 -18.77
C GLU A 170 19.74 -11.58 -19.16
N VAL A 171 19.46 -11.30 -20.44
CA VAL A 171 18.11 -11.36 -21.03
C VAL A 171 18.05 -12.53 -21.99
N GLN A 172 17.07 -13.40 -21.82
CA GLN A 172 16.89 -14.58 -22.67
C GLN A 172 15.87 -14.32 -23.78
N LYS A 173 14.65 -13.90 -23.43
CA LYS A 173 13.54 -13.67 -24.38
C LYS A 173 12.62 -12.56 -23.91
N VAL A 174 11.95 -11.93 -24.88
CA VAL A 174 10.74 -11.13 -24.66
C VAL A 174 9.56 -11.86 -25.29
N LEU A 175 8.49 -12.02 -24.53
CA LEU A 175 7.36 -12.89 -24.86
C LEU A 175 6.04 -12.12 -24.70
N ALA A 176 5.07 -12.40 -25.57
CA ALA A 176 3.66 -12.14 -25.27
C ALA A 176 3.00 -13.45 -24.86
N SER A 177 2.16 -13.42 -23.83
CA SER A 177 1.58 -14.64 -23.27
C SER A 177 0.16 -14.46 -22.75
N GLU A 178 -0.52 -15.60 -22.65
CA GLU A 178 -1.92 -15.77 -22.25
C GLU A 178 -2.92 -15.05 -23.17
N SER A 179 -3.84 -15.81 -23.74
CA SER A 179 -4.79 -15.26 -24.69
C SER A 179 -5.76 -14.28 -24.00
N PHE A 180 -5.95 -13.10 -24.61
CA PHE A 180 -7.02 -12.18 -24.27
C PHE A 180 -8.17 -12.37 -25.26
N GLN A 181 -9.34 -12.71 -24.74
CA GLN A 181 -10.56 -12.78 -25.54
C GLN A 181 -11.34 -11.49 -25.38
N THR A 182 -11.59 -10.81 -26.50
CA THR A 182 -12.44 -9.61 -26.50
C THR A 182 -13.87 -10.00 -26.13
N PRO A 183 -14.46 -9.40 -25.09
CA PRO A 183 -15.82 -9.73 -24.68
C PRO A 183 -16.84 -9.24 -25.72
N PRO A 184 -18.03 -9.86 -25.82
CA PRO A 184 -19.05 -9.49 -26.81
C PRO A 184 -19.48 -8.02 -26.75
N TRP A 185 -19.46 -7.42 -25.56
CA TRP A 185 -19.87 -6.04 -25.32
C TRP A 185 -18.80 -4.99 -25.65
N TRP A 186 -17.59 -5.40 -26.07
CA TRP A 186 -16.46 -4.48 -26.32
C TRP A 186 -16.74 -3.41 -27.38
N SER A 187 -17.60 -3.72 -28.36
CA SER A 187 -18.01 -2.82 -29.45
C SER A 187 -19.11 -1.82 -29.05
N GLY A 188 -19.64 -1.90 -27.82
CA GLY A 188 -20.68 -1.00 -27.31
C GLY A 188 -22.06 -1.63 -27.14
N ASP A 189 -22.29 -2.86 -27.62
CA ASP A 189 -23.52 -3.60 -27.32
C ASP A 189 -23.48 -4.15 -25.88
N THR A 190 -24.10 -3.40 -24.96
CA THR A 190 -24.13 -3.73 -23.53
C THR A 190 -25.41 -4.44 -23.09
N SER A 191 -26.23 -4.92 -24.04
CA SER A 191 -27.53 -5.56 -23.77
C SER A 191 -27.46 -6.72 -22.77
N ASN A 192 -26.34 -7.45 -22.75
CA ASN A 192 -26.10 -8.59 -21.86
C ASN A 192 -25.03 -8.32 -20.78
N LEU A 193 -24.59 -7.07 -20.61
CA LEU A 193 -23.54 -6.72 -19.65
C LEU A 193 -24.06 -6.68 -18.21
N PHE A 194 -25.34 -6.36 -18.01
CA PHE A 194 -25.92 -6.15 -16.68
C PHE A 194 -26.88 -7.29 -16.27
N PRO A 195 -26.91 -7.69 -14.98
CA PRO A 195 -26.01 -7.27 -13.90
C PRO A 195 -24.55 -7.67 -14.16
N LEU A 196 -23.65 -6.75 -13.78
CA LEU A 196 -22.19 -6.89 -13.88
C LEU A 196 -21.64 -7.73 -12.73
N ILE A 197 -22.27 -7.60 -11.56
CA ILE A 197 -21.88 -8.20 -10.29
C ILE A 197 -22.97 -9.18 -9.84
N ASP A 198 -22.56 -10.40 -9.52
CA ASP A 198 -23.43 -11.47 -9.03
C ASP A 198 -23.87 -11.25 -7.57
N GLU A 199 -24.69 -12.16 -7.04
CA GLU A 199 -25.25 -12.08 -5.69
C GLU A 199 -24.19 -12.11 -4.58
N PHE A 200 -22.97 -12.59 -4.87
CA PHE A 200 -21.86 -12.67 -3.92
C PHE A 200 -20.94 -11.45 -4.00
N GLY A 201 -21.19 -10.51 -4.91
CA GLY A 201 -20.33 -9.35 -5.11
C GLY A 201 -19.16 -9.61 -6.06
N GLN A 202 -19.17 -10.71 -6.81
CA GLN A 202 -18.12 -11.08 -7.75
C GLN A 202 -18.48 -10.69 -9.19
N TYR A 203 -17.46 -10.54 -10.05
CA TYR A 203 -17.68 -10.27 -11.47
C TYR A 203 -18.38 -11.45 -12.17
N ARG A 204 -19.51 -11.19 -12.82
CA ARG A 204 -20.38 -12.22 -13.39
C ARG A 204 -19.83 -12.90 -14.64
N HIS A 205 -19.15 -12.15 -15.52
CA HIS A 205 -18.85 -12.57 -16.90
C HIS A 205 -17.55 -13.35 -17.08
N ARG A 206 -16.90 -13.77 -16.00
CA ARG A 206 -15.67 -14.58 -16.04
C ARG A 206 -15.68 -15.60 -14.91
N ASP A 207 -15.01 -16.72 -15.14
CA ASP A 207 -14.73 -17.73 -14.12
C ASP A 207 -13.23 -17.74 -13.76
N TRP A 208 -12.90 -18.17 -12.54
CA TRP A 208 -11.52 -18.27 -12.06
C TRP A 208 -11.40 -19.28 -10.91
N PRO A 209 -10.19 -19.83 -10.65
CA PRO A 209 -9.97 -20.69 -9.50
C PRO A 209 -10.40 -20.02 -8.19
N GLY A 210 -11.34 -20.63 -7.48
CA GLY A 210 -11.83 -20.14 -6.19
C GLY A 210 -13.15 -19.38 -6.24
N LYS A 211 -13.66 -19.01 -7.42
CA LYS A 211 -14.96 -18.33 -7.55
C LYS A 211 -16.08 -19.12 -6.88
N ILE A 212 -16.96 -18.43 -6.17
CA ILE A 212 -18.17 -19.04 -5.57
C ILE A 212 -19.31 -18.98 -6.57
N HIS A 213 -19.95 -20.12 -6.84
CA HIS A 213 -21.10 -20.22 -7.74
C HIS A 213 -22.41 -20.50 -7.01
N SER A 214 -22.35 -20.93 -5.73
CA SER A 214 -23.54 -21.23 -4.95
C SER A 214 -23.28 -21.13 -3.45
N ALA A 215 -24.35 -20.91 -2.68
CA ALA A 215 -24.26 -20.89 -1.21
C ALA A 215 -23.78 -22.24 -0.62
N ALA A 216 -24.00 -23.37 -1.33
CA ALA A 216 -23.54 -24.68 -0.89
C ALA A 216 -22.00 -24.78 -0.90
N GLU A 217 -21.31 -24.08 -1.79
CA GLU A 217 -19.84 -24.05 -1.85
C GLU A 217 -19.23 -23.36 -0.64
N LEU A 218 -19.91 -22.38 -0.03
CA LEU A 218 -19.45 -21.73 1.20
C LEU A 218 -19.29 -22.73 2.35
N ALA A 219 -20.15 -23.74 2.43
CA ALA A 219 -20.02 -24.81 3.42
C ALA A 219 -18.81 -25.71 3.16
N GLU A 220 -18.43 -25.95 1.89
CA GLU A 220 -17.17 -26.64 1.59
C GLU A 220 -15.97 -25.75 1.92
N ARG A 221 -16.03 -24.44 1.67
CA ARG A 221 -14.95 -23.51 2.07
C ARG A 221 -14.67 -23.55 3.57
N ILE A 222 -15.71 -23.68 4.39
CA ILE A 222 -15.53 -23.87 5.84
C ILE A 222 -14.76 -25.17 6.11
N ARG A 223 -15.16 -26.29 5.49
CA ARG A 223 -14.50 -27.59 5.71
C ARG A 223 -13.05 -27.61 5.22
N GLU A 224 -12.77 -27.00 4.07
CA GLU A 224 -11.43 -26.83 3.53
C GLU A 224 -10.55 -26.02 4.48
N GLU A 225 -11.06 -24.88 4.94
CA GLU A 225 -10.35 -24.01 5.87
C GLU A 225 -10.14 -24.68 7.23
N ASP A 226 -11.13 -25.39 7.78
CA ASP A 226 -10.99 -26.10 9.06
C ASP A 226 -9.89 -27.16 8.99
N ARG A 227 -9.77 -27.88 7.87
CA ARG A 227 -8.67 -28.82 7.63
C ARG A 227 -7.31 -28.10 7.56
N ASP A 228 -7.23 -26.98 6.86
CA ASP A 228 -6.01 -26.19 6.74
C ASP A 228 -5.56 -25.59 8.08
N LEU A 229 -6.49 -25.02 8.86
CA LEU A 229 -6.21 -24.47 10.19
C LEU A 229 -5.78 -25.56 11.17
N ALA A 230 -6.38 -26.75 11.12
CA ALA A 230 -5.98 -27.89 11.94
C ALA A 230 -4.57 -28.40 11.58
N ALA A 231 -4.21 -28.40 10.30
CA ALA A 231 -2.88 -28.79 9.83
C ALA A 231 -1.80 -27.73 10.16
N HIS A 232 -2.20 -26.46 10.34
CA HIS A 232 -1.31 -25.34 10.57
C HIS A 232 -1.75 -24.52 11.78
N PRO A 233 -1.61 -25.01 13.03
CA PRO A 233 -2.07 -24.30 14.23
C PRO A 233 -1.33 -22.97 14.52
N GLY A 234 -0.24 -22.71 13.81
CA GLY A 234 0.59 -21.51 13.90
C GLY A 234 2.00 -21.79 14.45
N PRO A 235 2.88 -20.78 14.52
CA PRO A 235 4.25 -20.98 14.96
C PRO A 235 4.35 -21.41 16.44
N GLY A 236 5.06 -22.51 16.68
CA GLY A 236 5.27 -23.06 18.03
C GLY A 236 6.33 -22.32 18.87
N ASP A 237 7.20 -21.54 18.21
CA ASP A 237 8.24 -20.73 18.86
C ASP A 237 7.77 -19.29 19.18
N TRP A 238 6.45 -19.10 19.22
CA TRP A 238 5.81 -17.86 19.60
C TRP A 238 5.19 -17.99 20.98
N ASP A 239 5.36 -16.98 21.83
CA ASP A 239 4.64 -16.90 23.09
C ASP A 239 3.16 -16.50 22.89
N GLN A 240 2.49 -16.07 23.97
CA GLN A 240 1.09 -15.66 23.90
C GLN A 240 0.88 -14.37 23.09
N PHE A 241 1.83 -13.43 23.16
CA PHE A 241 1.80 -12.18 22.39
C PHE A 241 2.34 -12.36 20.97
N GLY A 242 2.93 -13.52 20.67
CA GLY A 242 3.53 -13.77 19.37
C GLY A 242 5.00 -13.38 19.30
N GLY A 243 5.65 -13.11 20.44
CA GLY A 243 7.07 -12.82 20.60
C GLY A 243 7.96 -14.06 20.54
N TRP A 244 9.26 -13.85 20.38
CA TRP A 244 10.23 -14.92 20.15
C TRP A 244 10.52 -15.74 21.42
N LYS A 245 9.88 -16.90 21.54
CA LYS A 245 9.92 -17.73 22.76
C LYS A 245 11.30 -18.35 23.02
N SER A 246 12.01 -18.78 21.99
CA SER A 246 13.39 -19.29 22.12
C SER A 246 14.46 -18.19 22.09
N GLY A 247 14.07 -16.94 21.82
CA GLY A 247 14.96 -15.80 21.75
C GLY A 247 15.38 -15.23 23.11
N PRO A 248 16.20 -14.16 23.10
CA PRO A 248 16.60 -13.43 24.30
C PRO A 248 15.39 -12.94 25.12
N ILE A 249 15.57 -12.94 26.45
CA ILE A 249 14.62 -12.39 27.41
C ILE A 249 15.19 -11.09 27.94
N LEU A 250 14.42 -10.02 27.82
CA LEU A 250 14.72 -8.69 28.34
C LEU A 250 13.78 -8.38 29.51
N GLU A 251 13.88 -7.17 30.07
CA GLU A 251 12.95 -6.71 31.10
C GLU A 251 11.49 -6.73 30.62
N ALA A 252 10.65 -7.45 31.37
CA ALA A 252 9.20 -7.52 31.19
C ALA A 252 8.53 -6.35 31.90
N THR A 253 7.93 -5.45 31.14
CA THR A 253 7.30 -4.22 31.66
C THR A 253 5.78 -4.30 31.73
N GLY A 254 5.19 -5.42 31.28
CA GLY A 254 3.73 -5.54 31.11
C GLY A 254 3.18 -4.81 29.88
N HIS A 255 4.03 -4.11 29.12
CA HIS A 255 3.65 -3.35 27.93
C HIS A 255 4.66 -3.52 26.80
N PHE A 256 4.19 -3.28 25.56
CA PHE A 256 5.09 -3.21 24.41
C PHE A 256 6.01 -2.01 24.52
N ARG A 257 7.30 -2.23 24.24
CA ARG A 257 8.31 -1.17 24.22
C ARG A 257 9.28 -1.36 23.07
N VAL A 258 10.14 -0.37 22.84
CA VAL A 258 11.21 -0.45 21.85
C VAL A 258 12.56 -0.69 22.53
N THR A 259 13.47 -1.38 21.85
CA THR A 259 14.86 -1.52 22.29
C THR A 259 15.77 -1.68 21.09
N LYS A 260 17.05 -1.35 21.25
CA LYS A 260 18.09 -1.75 20.30
C LYS A 260 18.81 -2.97 20.87
N HIS A 261 18.78 -4.09 20.15
CA HIS A 261 19.43 -5.34 20.54
C HIS A 261 20.35 -5.79 19.40
N GLU A 262 21.63 -5.98 19.70
CA GLU A 262 22.68 -6.34 18.74
C GLU A 262 22.69 -5.44 17.48
N GLY A 263 22.63 -4.12 17.69
CA GLY A 263 22.70 -3.13 16.62
C GLY A 263 21.42 -2.96 15.78
N ARG A 264 20.36 -3.71 16.07
CA ARG A 264 19.06 -3.62 15.38
C ARG A 264 17.97 -3.15 16.33
N TRP A 265 17.04 -2.36 15.82
CA TRP A 265 15.82 -2.01 16.57
C TRP A 265 14.87 -3.19 16.62
N TRP A 266 14.21 -3.35 17.77
CA TRP A 266 13.21 -4.36 18.04
C TRP A 266 12.06 -3.75 18.83
N LEU A 267 10.88 -4.34 18.68
CA LEU A 267 9.87 -4.24 19.72
C LEU A 267 10.17 -5.31 20.78
N VAL A 268 9.67 -5.09 21.98
CA VAL A 268 9.69 -6.06 23.07
C VAL A 268 8.27 -6.16 23.58
N ASP A 269 7.77 -7.38 23.70
CA ASP A 269 6.42 -7.62 24.19
C ASP A 269 6.29 -7.49 25.72
N PRO A 270 5.07 -7.58 26.27
CA PRO A 270 4.84 -7.46 27.71
C PRO A 270 5.64 -8.43 28.60
N GLU A 271 6.04 -9.60 28.08
CA GLU A 271 6.81 -10.62 28.79
C GLU A 271 8.33 -10.48 28.61
N GLY A 272 8.77 -9.45 27.89
CA GLY A 272 10.18 -9.18 27.67
C GLY A 272 10.79 -9.94 26.49
N ARG A 273 9.99 -10.61 25.65
CA ARG A 273 10.53 -11.27 24.45
C ARG A 273 10.69 -10.29 23.30
N LEU A 274 11.69 -10.55 22.46
CA LEU A 274 11.85 -9.80 21.22
C LEU A 274 10.63 -10.00 20.32
N PHE A 275 10.09 -8.90 19.82
CA PHE A 275 8.88 -8.87 19.01
C PHE A 275 9.14 -8.16 17.68
N TRP A 276 8.57 -8.71 16.61
CA TRP A 276 8.49 -8.08 15.31
C TRP A 276 7.01 -7.98 14.95
N SER A 277 6.53 -6.78 14.68
CA SER A 277 5.10 -6.58 14.39
C SER A 277 4.78 -6.96 12.94
N HIS A 278 4.34 -8.18 12.72
CA HIS A 278 3.89 -8.69 11.44
C HIS A 278 2.37 -8.69 11.39
N GLY A 279 1.79 -7.71 10.67
CA GLY A 279 0.36 -7.44 10.75
C GLY A 279 -0.36 -7.25 9.43
N VAL A 280 -1.67 -7.14 9.54
CA VAL A 280 -2.62 -6.88 8.45
C VAL A 280 -3.60 -5.80 8.90
N ASP A 281 -3.81 -4.78 8.09
CA ASP A 281 -4.72 -3.66 8.34
C ASP A 281 -6.18 -4.04 8.01
N CYS A 282 -7.12 -3.27 8.57
CA CYS A 282 -8.56 -3.42 8.39
C CYS A 282 -9.05 -4.84 8.71
N VAL A 283 -8.60 -5.43 9.82
CA VAL A 283 -9.15 -6.70 10.31
C VAL A 283 -10.57 -6.46 10.79
N ARG A 284 -11.53 -6.64 9.88
CA ARG A 284 -12.96 -6.41 10.09
C ARG A 284 -13.79 -7.09 9.01
N SER A 285 -15.07 -7.26 9.30
CA SER A 285 -16.03 -7.98 8.44
C SER A 285 -16.62 -7.15 7.29
N THR A 286 -16.51 -5.82 7.34
CA THR A 286 -17.19 -4.89 6.42
C THR A 286 -16.20 -4.10 5.57
N THR A 287 -15.58 -4.75 4.59
CA THR A 287 -14.51 -4.20 3.73
C THR A 287 -14.98 -4.00 2.28
N ALA A 288 -15.76 -4.94 1.75
CA ALA A 288 -16.37 -4.87 0.42
C ALA A 288 -17.70 -4.10 0.44
N VAL A 289 -17.67 -2.86 0.94
CA VAL A 289 -18.78 -1.91 0.87
C VAL A 289 -18.65 -1.08 -0.40
N THR A 290 -19.69 -1.05 -1.23
CA THR A 290 -19.71 -0.30 -2.50
C THR A 290 -20.90 0.65 -2.58
N PRO A 291 -20.73 1.87 -3.14
CA PRO A 291 -21.86 2.70 -3.54
C PRO A 291 -22.76 2.01 -4.57
N ILE A 292 -24.07 2.03 -4.35
CA ILE A 292 -25.05 1.50 -5.32
C ILE A 292 -25.85 2.60 -6.01
N THR A 293 -25.89 3.82 -5.47
CA THR A 293 -26.56 4.96 -6.11
C THR A 293 -26.03 5.17 -7.53
N ASP A 294 -26.95 5.29 -8.48
CA ASP A 294 -26.72 5.41 -9.93
C ASP A 294 -26.22 4.12 -10.60
N ARG A 295 -26.02 3.05 -9.83
CA ARG A 295 -25.46 1.77 -10.27
C ARG A 295 -26.31 0.58 -9.85
N GLU A 296 -27.55 0.77 -9.39
CA GLU A 296 -28.37 -0.32 -8.85
C GLU A 296 -28.54 -1.48 -9.85
N HIS A 297 -28.67 -1.17 -11.15
CA HIS A 297 -28.78 -2.15 -12.24
C HIS A 297 -27.50 -2.98 -12.47
N TRP A 298 -26.36 -2.61 -11.88
CA TRP A 298 -25.11 -3.35 -12.02
C TRP A 298 -25.10 -4.62 -11.17
N PHE A 299 -26.00 -4.72 -10.20
CA PHE A 299 -25.90 -5.69 -9.12
C PHE A 299 -27.13 -6.59 -9.07
N GLN A 300 -26.90 -7.86 -8.80
CA GLN A 300 -27.95 -8.76 -8.34
C GLN A 300 -28.13 -8.61 -6.81
N LEU A 301 -28.84 -7.56 -6.39
CA LEU A 301 -29.03 -7.26 -4.96
C LEU A 301 -30.19 -8.06 -4.34
N PRO A 302 -30.10 -8.46 -3.06
CA PRO A 302 -31.21 -9.09 -2.34
C PRO A 302 -32.34 -8.08 -2.02
N PRO A 303 -33.58 -8.52 -1.78
CA PRO A 303 -34.65 -7.63 -1.33
C PRO A 303 -34.30 -6.92 -0.01
N VAL A 304 -34.71 -5.66 0.13
CA VAL A 304 -34.42 -4.84 1.32
C VAL A 304 -35.11 -5.39 2.59
N ASP A 305 -36.27 -6.03 2.42
CA ASP A 305 -37.07 -6.66 3.48
C ASP A 305 -36.62 -8.10 3.83
N SER A 306 -35.53 -8.57 3.22
CA SER A 306 -34.90 -9.85 3.55
C SER A 306 -33.94 -9.74 4.76
N PRO A 307 -33.43 -10.86 5.30
CA PRO A 307 -32.36 -10.83 6.31
C PRO A 307 -31.09 -10.07 5.88
N PHE A 308 -30.89 -9.86 4.58
CA PHE A 308 -29.77 -9.09 4.02
C PHE A 308 -30.00 -7.57 4.04
N GLY A 309 -31.19 -7.11 4.41
CA GLY A 309 -31.55 -5.70 4.52
C GLY A 309 -30.57 -4.88 5.37
N VAL A 310 -29.97 -5.52 6.39
CA VAL A 310 -29.00 -4.92 7.31
C VAL A 310 -27.68 -4.51 6.64
N PHE A 311 -27.39 -5.03 5.44
CA PHE A 311 -26.16 -4.70 4.70
C PHE A 311 -26.34 -3.54 3.71
N TYR A 312 -27.55 -3.02 3.59
CA TYR A 312 -27.77 -1.72 2.95
C TYR A 312 -27.36 -0.60 3.89
N GLY A 313 -26.71 0.42 3.35
CA GLY A 313 -26.26 1.57 4.13
C GLY A 313 -26.26 2.87 3.34
N ARG A 314 -25.62 3.88 3.94
CA ARG A 314 -25.30 5.15 3.29
C ARG A 314 -23.85 5.51 3.53
N GLY A 315 -23.23 6.14 2.54
CA GLY A 315 -21.90 6.74 2.65
C GLY A 315 -21.94 8.21 2.24
N SER A 316 -20.99 8.98 2.75
CA SER A 316 -20.74 10.38 2.37
C SER A 316 -19.25 10.68 2.15
N TRP A 317 -18.36 9.80 2.62
CA TRP A 317 -16.93 9.93 2.42
C TRP A 317 -16.55 9.53 1.00
N ALA A 318 -16.06 10.48 0.21
CA ALA A 318 -15.55 10.27 -1.15
C ALA A 318 -14.57 11.42 -1.46
N PRO A 319 -13.31 11.36 -1.01
CA PRO A 319 -12.35 12.46 -1.24
C PRO A 319 -12.08 12.71 -2.72
N HIS A 320 -12.31 11.71 -3.58
CA HIS A 320 -12.07 11.72 -5.02
C HIS A 320 -13.15 10.97 -5.79
N GLY A 321 -13.13 11.10 -7.11
CA GLY A 321 -13.91 10.27 -8.02
C GLY A 321 -15.38 10.69 -8.14
N TYR A 322 -16.19 9.78 -8.70
CA TYR A 322 -17.57 10.06 -9.11
C TYR A 322 -18.47 10.55 -7.97
N TYR A 323 -18.28 10.01 -6.76
CA TYR A 323 -19.11 10.31 -5.59
C TYR A 323 -18.65 11.55 -4.80
N GLN A 324 -17.55 12.22 -5.18
CA GLN A 324 -16.95 13.32 -4.42
C GLN A 324 -17.90 14.49 -4.14
N LYS A 325 -18.78 14.80 -5.09
CA LYS A 325 -19.71 15.94 -4.99
C LYS A 325 -21.09 15.54 -4.44
N LYS A 326 -21.28 14.29 -4.04
CA LYS A 326 -22.55 13.83 -3.47
C LYS A 326 -22.52 13.97 -1.97
N GLU A 327 -23.53 14.65 -1.42
CA GLU A 327 -23.69 14.78 0.04
C GLU A 327 -23.88 13.42 0.72
N SER A 328 -24.62 12.51 0.08
CA SER A 328 -24.71 11.11 0.48
C SER A 328 -25.06 10.22 -0.71
N TYR A 329 -24.77 8.93 -0.57
CA TYR A 329 -25.13 7.88 -1.52
C TYR A 329 -25.49 6.59 -0.77
N ARG A 330 -26.30 5.73 -1.38
CA ARG A 330 -26.63 4.40 -0.85
C ARG A 330 -25.46 3.45 -1.07
N THR A 331 -25.28 2.50 -0.16
CA THR A 331 -24.25 1.46 -0.26
C THR A 331 -24.84 0.06 -0.02
N PHE A 332 -24.10 -0.97 -0.42
CA PHE A 332 -24.34 -2.35 -0.03
C PHE A 332 -23.01 -3.02 0.38
N CYS A 333 -23.06 -3.88 1.41
CA CYS A 333 -21.89 -4.60 1.95
C CYS A 333 -21.94 -6.10 1.56
N PHE A 334 -21.25 -6.47 0.47
CA PHE A 334 -21.20 -7.86 0.02
C PHE A 334 -20.44 -8.78 0.99
N SER A 335 -19.32 -8.30 1.55
CA SER A 335 -18.56 -9.05 2.57
C SER A 335 -19.40 -9.45 3.78
N GLY A 336 -20.18 -8.52 4.35
CA GLY A 336 -21.11 -8.82 5.44
C GLY A 336 -22.22 -9.79 5.03
N ALA A 337 -22.82 -9.60 3.84
CA ALA A 337 -23.84 -10.51 3.32
C ALA A 337 -23.32 -11.94 3.13
N ASN A 338 -22.10 -12.08 2.62
CA ASN A 338 -21.45 -13.39 2.44
C ASN A 338 -21.12 -14.05 3.78
N LEU A 339 -20.75 -13.28 4.80
CA LEU A 339 -20.54 -13.81 6.16
C LEU A 339 -21.86 -14.34 6.76
N LEU A 340 -22.97 -13.64 6.56
CA LEU A 340 -24.29 -14.13 6.97
C LEU A 340 -24.66 -15.43 6.22
N LEU A 341 -24.40 -15.51 4.92
CA LEU A 341 -24.61 -16.74 4.14
C LEU A 341 -23.72 -17.89 4.63
N LYS A 342 -22.45 -17.61 4.91
CA LYS A 342 -21.44 -18.61 5.27
C LYS A 342 -21.65 -19.15 6.69
N TYR A 343 -21.93 -18.30 7.67
CA TYR A 343 -21.94 -18.66 9.09
C TYR A 343 -23.33 -18.57 9.76
N GLY A 344 -24.36 -18.14 9.04
CA GLY A 344 -25.70 -17.94 9.60
C GLY A 344 -25.79 -16.75 10.56
N THR A 345 -26.82 -16.68 11.38
CA THR A 345 -27.13 -15.49 12.19
C THR A 345 -26.09 -15.14 13.26
N ASN A 346 -25.16 -16.05 13.58
CA ASN A 346 -24.07 -15.82 14.54
C ASN A 346 -22.74 -15.46 13.84
N TRP A 347 -22.81 -15.02 12.58
CA TRP A 347 -21.64 -14.79 11.75
C TRP A 347 -20.60 -13.84 12.36
N GLU A 348 -21.00 -12.79 13.07
CA GLU A 348 -20.05 -11.83 13.69
C GLU A 348 -19.14 -12.53 14.69
N LYS A 349 -19.72 -13.27 15.64
CA LYS A 349 -18.96 -14.01 16.63
C LYS A 349 -18.07 -15.07 15.97
N THR A 350 -18.61 -15.83 15.04
CA THR A 350 -17.87 -16.88 14.33
C THR A 350 -16.70 -16.29 13.53
N PHE A 351 -16.91 -15.17 12.84
CA PHE A 351 -15.86 -14.45 12.11
C PHE A 351 -14.79 -13.94 13.08
N ASN A 352 -15.15 -13.26 14.17
CA ASN A 352 -14.20 -12.71 15.13
C ASN A 352 -13.32 -13.81 15.78
N GLU A 353 -13.93 -14.92 16.19
CA GLU A 353 -13.21 -16.08 16.73
C GLU A 353 -12.28 -16.72 15.69
N ARG A 354 -12.79 -16.91 14.46
CA ARG A 354 -12.02 -17.48 13.35
C ARG A 354 -10.88 -16.56 12.93
N MET A 355 -11.03 -15.24 13.00
CA MET A 355 -9.96 -14.30 12.66
C MET A 355 -8.74 -14.48 13.55
N HIS A 356 -8.90 -14.72 14.86
CA HIS A 356 -7.75 -15.01 15.71
C HIS A 356 -7.08 -16.35 15.38
N GLN A 357 -7.86 -17.37 14.99
CA GLN A 357 -7.32 -18.66 14.54
C GLN A 357 -6.52 -18.49 13.24
N ARG A 358 -7.09 -17.75 12.28
CA ARG A 358 -6.45 -17.39 11.01
C ARG A 358 -5.15 -16.66 11.23
N LEU A 359 -5.15 -15.55 11.95
CA LEU A 359 -3.95 -14.75 12.17
C LEU A 359 -2.82 -15.59 12.78
N ARG A 360 -3.12 -16.38 13.82
CA ARG A 360 -2.12 -17.29 14.41
C ARG A 360 -1.63 -18.35 13.42
N SER A 361 -2.55 -19.02 12.71
CA SER A 361 -2.25 -20.06 11.71
C SER A 361 -1.42 -19.55 10.54
N TRP A 362 -1.71 -18.34 10.08
CA TRP A 362 -1.05 -17.70 8.95
C TRP A 362 0.31 -17.11 9.32
N GLY A 363 0.65 -17.08 10.61
CA GLY A 363 1.87 -16.46 11.08
C GLY A 363 1.79 -14.93 11.05
N ILE A 364 0.65 -14.36 11.37
CA ILE A 364 0.42 -12.93 11.58
C ILE A 364 0.23 -12.70 13.08
N ASN A 365 1.09 -11.89 13.71
CA ASN A 365 1.06 -11.64 15.15
C ASN A 365 0.52 -10.25 15.54
N THR A 366 0.13 -9.41 14.58
CA THR A 366 -0.44 -8.09 14.89
C THR A 366 -1.72 -7.81 14.08
N ILE A 367 -2.78 -7.40 14.76
CA ILE A 367 -3.94 -6.76 14.16
C ILE A 367 -3.57 -5.30 13.86
N GLY A 368 -3.51 -4.96 12.57
CA GLY A 368 -3.06 -3.67 12.06
C GLY A 368 -4.10 -2.55 12.21
N ASN A 369 -3.80 -1.42 11.57
CA ASN A 369 -4.57 -0.19 11.65
C ASN A 369 -6.02 -0.36 11.14
N TRP A 370 -6.94 0.48 11.61
CA TRP A 370 -8.36 0.49 11.20
C TRP A 370 -9.14 -0.83 11.40
N SER A 371 -8.67 -1.67 12.33
CA SER A 371 -9.32 -2.94 12.66
C SER A 371 -10.48 -2.78 13.64
N ASP A 372 -11.34 -3.79 13.70
CA ASP A 372 -12.56 -3.77 14.52
C ASP A 372 -12.26 -3.96 16.02
N PRO A 373 -12.72 -3.05 16.91
CA PRO A 373 -12.60 -3.24 18.35
C PRO A 373 -13.20 -4.53 18.89
N ALA A 374 -14.28 -5.04 18.30
CA ALA A 374 -14.90 -6.28 18.72
C ALA A 374 -14.01 -7.51 18.49
N ILE A 375 -13.03 -7.41 17.58
CA ILE A 375 -12.05 -8.46 17.33
C ILE A 375 -10.86 -8.29 18.26
N TYR A 376 -10.17 -7.15 18.21
CA TYR A 376 -8.92 -7.03 18.98
C TYR A 376 -9.12 -7.03 20.50
N SER A 377 -10.30 -6.62 21.00
CA SER A 377 -10.62 -6.67 22.43
C SER A 377 -10.81 -8.09 22.98
N MET A 378 -10.82 -9.12 22.13
CA MET A 378 -10.79 -10.52 22.55
C MET A 378 -9.45 -10.95 23.15
N ARG A 379 -8.39 -10.11 23.06
CA ARG A 379 -7.09 -10.30 23.75
C ARG A 379 -6.42 -11.64 23.42
N ARG A 380 -6.31 -11.93 22.13
CA ARG A 380 -5.65 -13.14 21.59
C ARG A 380 -4.56 -12.86 20.57
N THR A 381 -4.50 -11.64 20.05
CA THR A 381 -3.50 -11.17 19.10
C THR A 381 -3.23 -9.71 19.41
N PRO A 382 -1.95 -9.28 19.53
CA PRO A 382 -1.62 -7.88 19.71
C PRO A 382 -2.23 -6.98 18.65
N TYR A 383 -2.44 -5.71 18.99
CA TYR A 383 -3.11 -4.78 18.09
C TYR A 383 -2.61 -3.33 18.23
N VAL A 384 -2.88 -2.53 17.21
CA VAL A 384 -2.71 -1.07 17.24
C VAL A 384 -4.08 -0.38 17.18
N VAL A 385 -4.14 0.86 17.66
CA VAL A 385 -5.36 1.68 17.61
C VAL A 385 -5.13 2.92 16.74
N THR A 386 -6.14 3.30 15.95
CA THR A 386 -6.11 4.53 15.17
C THR A 386 -6.86 5.63 15.88
N LEU A 387 -6.26 6.81 15.91
CA LEU A 387 -6.87 8.05 16.38
C LEU A 387 -6.83 9.10 15.26
N SER A 388 -7.64 10.15 15.39
CA SER A 388 -7.57 11.31 14.50
C SER A 388 -7.63 12.60 15.30
N SER A 389 -6.89 13.62 14.84
CA SER A 389 -6.88 14.96 15.44
C SER A 389 -8.24 15.66 15.27
N GLY A 390 -8.83 15.59 14.07
CA GLY A 390 -10.12 16.22 13.77
C GLY A 390 -10.10 17.77 13.76
N ALA A 391 -8.91 18.38 13.65
CA ALA A 391 -8.71 19.82 13.75
C ALA A 391 -9.18 20.62 12.53
N ARG A 392 -9.36 21.94 12.69
CA ARG A 392 -9.48 22.87 11.56
C ARG A 392 -8.28 22.70 10.63
N ARG A 393 -8.50 22.83 9.32
CA ARG A 393 -7.43 22.70 8.33
C ARG A 393 -6.73 24.04 8.08
N ILE A 394 -5.47 24.00 7.67
CA ILE A 394 -4.76 25.16 7.10
C ILE A 394 -5.35 25.39 5.70
N GLU A 395 -6.14 26.45 5.54
CA GLU A 395 -6.95 26.68 4.34
C GLU A 395 -6.13 26.78 3.04
N GLY A 396 -4.94 27.38 3.12
CA GLY A 396 -4.03 27.51 1.98
C GLY A 396 -3.24 26.23 1.64
N SER A 397 -3.39 25.16 2.41
CA SER A 397 -2.68 23.89 2.15
C SER A 397 -3.45 23.03 1.15
N THR A 398 -2.75 22.10 0.51
CA THR A 398 -3.32 21.16 -0.48
C THR A 398 -2.68 19.79 -0.32
N GLY A 399 -3.34 18.75 -0.85
CA GLY A 399 -2.76 17.42 -0.98
C GLY A 399 -3.83 16.38 -1.29
N TYR A 400 -3.40 15.13 -1.44
CA TYR A 400 -4.23 14.04 -1.95
C TYR A 400 -5.46 13.81 -1.06
N TRP A 401 -5.27 13.46 0.22
CA TRP A 401 -6.37 13.23 1.17
C TRP A 401 -7.02 14.50 1.73
N GLY A 402 -6.62 15.67 1.22
CA GLY A 402 -7.10 16.97 1.65
C GLY A 402 -6.05 17.80 2.37
N ARG A 403 -6.53 18.88 2.99
CA ARG A 403 -5.74 19.93 3.63
C ARG A 403 -5.12 19.46 4.94
N PHE A 404 -3.99 20.06 5.32
CA PHE A 404 -3.25 19.76 6.54
C PHE A 404 -4.00 20.25 7.80
N ALA A 405 -3.94 19.50 8.90
CA ALA A 405 -4.54 19.90 10.19
C ALA A 405 -3.73 21.04 10.83
N ASP A 406 -4.37 22.14 11.22
CA ASP A 406 -3.70 23.27 11.87
C ASP A 406 -3.37 22.91 13.33
N PRO A 407 -2.09 22.70 13.70
CA PRO A 407 -1.72 22.29 15.05
C PRO A 407 -1.82 23.43 16.07
N PHE A 408 -2.02 24.67 15.63
CA PHE A 408 -2.21 25.84 16.48
C PHE A 408 -3.68 26.16 16.74
N ASP A 409 -4.61 25.45 16.10
CA ASP A 409 -6.03 25.52 16.46
C ASP A 409 -6.19 25.12 17.94
N PRO A 410 -6.78 25.96 18.81
CA PRO A 410 -7.06 25.61 20.19
C PRO A 410 -7.78 24.26 20.33
N ASP A 411 -8.65 23.92 19.38
CA ASP A 411 -9.44 22.69 19.36
C ASP A 411 -8.73 21.49 18.69
N PHE A 412 -7.47 21.63 18.25
CA PHE A 412 -6.75 20.59 17.50
C PHE A 412 -6.76 19.21 18.18
N ASP A 413 -6.56 19.16 19.49
CA ASP A 413 -6.52 17.91 20.25
C ASP A 413 -7.85 17.58 20.93
N ARG A 414 -8.92 18.36 20.73
CA ARG A 414 -10.22 18.09 21.36
C ARG A 414 -10.75 16.71 20.97
N GLY A 415 -10.74 16.39 19.67
CA GLY A 415 -11.16 15.09 19.16
C GLY A 415 -10.25 13.97 19.64
N LEU A 416 -8.94 14.23 19.66
CA LEU A 416 -7.92 13.28 20.09
C LEU A 416 -8.01 12.95 21.59
N LEU A 417 -8.15 13.97 22.45
CA LEU A 417 -8.31 13.82 23.90
C LEU A 417 -9.61 13.09 24.22
N ALA A 418 -10.72 13.42 23.55
CA ALA A 418 -11.99 12.71 23.73
C ALA A 418 -11.88 11.24 23.29
N ALA A 419 -11.11 10.93 22.24
CA ALA A 419 -10.83 9.56 21.84
C ALA A 419 -9.98 8.83 22.89
N MET A 420 -8.88 9.44 23.35
CA MET A 420 -8.01 8.87 24.37
C MET A 420 -8.70 8.67 25.72
N GLU A 421 -9.64 9.54 26.09
CA GLU A 421 -10.44 9.38 27.30
C GLU A 421 -11.32 8.12 27.22
N ARG A 422 -11.92 7.81 26.05
CA ARG A 422 -12.64 6.56 25.84
C ARG A 422 -11.71 5.34 25.93
N GLU A 423 -10.47 5.49 25.49
CA GLU A 423 -9.47 4.42 25.52
C GLU A 423 -8.81 4.21 26.90
N ALA A 424 -8.98 5.15 27.84
CA ALA A 424 -8.28 5.18 29.12
C ALA A 424 -8.49 3.93 29.99
N ASN A 425 -9.62 3.23 29.81
CA ASN A 425 -9.95 1.99 30.54
C ASN A 425 -9.99 0.74 29.64
N SER A 426 -9.61 0.86 28.37
CA SER A 426 -9.51 -0.23 27.40
C SER A 426 -8.06 -0.33 26.91
N SER A 427 -7.79 0.12 25.68
CA SER A 427 -6.51 -0.07 25.01
C SER A 427 -5.34 0.64 25.71
N ALA A 428 -5.59 1.70 26.48
CA ALA A 428 -4.54 2.38 27.25
C ALA A 428 -3.90 1.50 28.33
N LYS A 429 -4.68 0.57 28.91
CA LYS A 429 -4.23 -0.35 29.98
C LYS A 429 -4.03 -1.78 29.47
N ASP A 430 -4.47 -2.08 28.26
CA ASP A 430 -4.44 -3.42 27.71
C ASP A 430 -3.00 -3.85 27.36
N PRO A 431 -2.44 -4.94 27.92
CA PRO A 431 -1.12 -5.43 27.54
C PRO A 431 -1.05 -5.86 26.05
N TRP A 432 -2.18 -6.20 25.44
CA TRP A 432 -2.26 -6.58 24.02
C TRP A 432 -2.20 -5.36 23.07
N CYS A 433 -2.47 -4.15 23.57
CA CYS A 433 -2.34 -2.94 22.75
C CYS A 433 -0.88 -2.51 22.68
N LEU A 434 -0.36 -2.50 21.45
CA LEU A 434 1.00 -2.10 21.13
C LEU A 434 1.17 -0.58 21.18
N GLY A 435 0.19 0.17 20.65
CA GLY A 435 0.26 1.62 20.60
C GLY A 435 -0.77 2.26 19.67
N TYR A 436 -0.60 3.56 19.46
CA TYR A 436 -1.54 4.41 18.74
C TYR A 436 -0.90 5.08 17.53
N PHE A 437 -1.55 4.94 16.37
CA PHE A 437 -1.36 5.83 15.24
C PHE A 437 -2.29 7.05 15.38
N VAL A 438 -1.79 8.24 15.06
CA VAL A 438 -2.61 9.48 15.03
C VAL A 438 -2.59 10.06 13.62
N ASP A 439 -3.77 10.14 13.01
CA ASP A 439 -3.98 10.48 11.60
C ASP A 439 -3.27 9.52 10.63
N ASN A 440 -3.34 9.83 9.33
CA ASN A 440 -2.78 9.00 8.26
C ASN A 440 -2.46 9.85 7.03
N GLU A 441 -1.27 9.67 6.45
CA GLU A 441 -0.87 10.25 5.15
C GLU A 441 -1.15 11.75 4.98
N LEU A 442 -0.83 12.53 6.02
CA LEU A 442 -1.00 13.98 6.00
C LEU A 442 -0.17 14.65 4.88
N SER A 443 -0.69 15.77 4.38
CA SER A 443 -0.13 16.51 3.23
C SER A 443 1.00 17.44 3.65
N TRP A 444 2.18 16.88 3.97
CA TRP A 444 3.35 17.63 4.45
C TRP A 444 3.98 18.56 3.41
N GLY A 445 3.84 18.24 2.11
CA GLY A 445 4.46 18.98 1.02
C GLY A 445 6.00 19.01 1.09
N ASP A 446 6.60 19.98 0.41
CA ASP A 446 8.04 20.26 0.50
C ASP A 446 8.40 20.98 1.82
N GLU A 447 9.66 21.35 1.97
CA GLU A 447 10.18 21.94 3.21
C GLU A 447 9.60 23.32 3.57
N LEU A 448 8.92 24.02 2.65
CA LEU A 448 8.32 25.35 2.87
C LEU A 448 6.78 25.34 2.76
N SER A 449 6.20 24.26 2.23
CA SER A 449 4.80 24.18 1.80
C SER A 449 3.79 24.60 2.88
N LEU A 450 3.95 24.13 4.12
CA LEU A 450 3.00 24.42 5.20
C LEU A 450 3.06 25.88 5.67
N ALA A 451 4.25 26.49 5.70
CA ALA A 451 4.39 27.91 6.04
C ALA A 451 3.86 28.81 4.91
N VAL A 452 4.13 28.45 3.64
CA VAL A 452 3.56 29.16 2.48
C VAL A 452 2.03 29.06 2.49
N ALA A 453 1.49 27.87 2.74
CA ALA A 453 0.05 27.65 2.91
C ALA A 453 -0.52 28.51 4.05
N THR A 454 0.21 28.67 5.15
CA THR A 454 -0.19 29.51 6.27
C THR A 454 -0.29 30.99 5.87
N VAL A 455 0.69 31.52 5.14
CA VAL A 455 0.65 32.91 4.62
C VAL A 455 -0.57 33.13 3.71
N ARG A 456 -0.90 32.14 2.88
CA ARG A 456 -2.04 32.18 1.96
C ARG A 456 -3.40 31.95 2.64
N SER A 457 -3.41 31.59 3.92
CA SER A 457 -4.65 31.32 4.64
C SER A 457 -5.34 32.62 5.09
N PRO A 458 -6.66 32.59 5.36
CA PRO A 458 -7.39 33.77 5.85
C PRO A 458 -6.84 34.33 7.17
N ALA A 459 -7.16 35.59 7.45
CA ALA A 459 -6.67 36.31 8.64
C ALA A 459 -7.05 35.64 9.98
N ASP A 460 -8.12 34.86 10.01
CA ASP A 460 -8.58 34.18 11.22
C ASP A 460 -7.86 32.84 11.49
N GLN A 461 -7.04 32.35 10.55
CA GLN A 461 -6.29 31.09 10.66
C GLN A 461 -5.36 31.10 11.88
N PRO A 462 -5.48 30.13 12.81
CA PRO A 462 -4.62 30.05 14.00
C PRO A 462 -3.12 30.02 13.67
N ALA A 463 -2.68 29.16 12.75
CA ALA A 463 -1.29 29.13 12.30
C ALA A 463 -0.79 30.49 11.79
N LYS A 464 -1.64 31.26 11.08
CA LYS A 464 -1.23 32.55 10.53
C LYS A 464 -1.05 33.62 11.58
N LYS A 465 -1.89 33.61 12.62
CA LYS A 465 -1.74 34.48 13.79
C LYS A 465 -0.47 34.17 14.56
N VAL A 466 -0.15 32.89 14.75
CA VAL A 466 1.12 32.48 15.37
C VAL A 466 2.30 32.91 14.50
N PHE A 467 2.24 32.71 13.18
CA PHE A 467 3.34 33.10 12.30
C PHE A 467 3.58 34.62 12.31
N GLN A 468 2.51 35.42 12.24
CA GLN A 468 2.58 36.87 12.38
C GLN A 468 3.27 37.26 13.70
N GLU A 469 2.91 36.61 14.81
CA GLU A 469 3.53 36.90 16.11
C GLU A 469 5.02 36.56 16.13
N ARG A 470 5.44 35.43 15.54
CA ARG A 470 6.87 35.08 15.42
C ARG A 470 7.65 36.10 14.61
N LEU A 471 7.09 36.53 13.47
CA LEU A 471 7.70 37.55 12.63
C LEU A 471 7.77 38.90 13.36
N ARG A 472 6.71 39.26 14.09
CA ARG A 472 6.67 40.48 14.90
C ARG A 472 7.71 40.47 16.00
N GLN A 473 7.89 39.33 16.69
CA GLN A 473 8.93 39.16 17.69
C GLN A 473 10.34 39.27 17.10
N LYS A 474 10.57 38.71 15.90
CA LYS A 474 11.87 38.75 15.21
C LYS A 474 12.23 40.13 14.69
N TYR A 475 11.29 40.83 14.04
CA TYR A 475 11.57 42.07 13.31
C TYR A 475 11.15 43.34 14.05
N GLY A 476 10.19 43.25 14.97
CA GLY A 476 9.54 44.39 15.63
C GLY A 476 8.64 45.18 14.67
N ASP A 477 9.26 45.87 13.71
CA ASP A 477 8.59 46.67 12.68
C ASP A 477 8.42 45.88 11.38
N VAL A 478 7.21 45.90 10.81
CA VAL A 478 6.87 45.23 9.55
C VAL A 478 7.70 45.76 8.37
N ALA A 479 8.18 47.01 8.42
CA ALA A 479 9.06 47.57 7.40
C ALA A 479 10.38 46.77 7.26
N LYS A 480 10.89 46.21 8.37
CA LYS A 480 12.09 45.36 8.33
C LYS A 480 11.80 44.00 7.69
N LEU A 481 10.62 43.43 7.95
CA LEU A 481 10.16 42.22 7.25
C LEU A 481 10.06 42.48 5.74
N ASN A 482 9.38 43.57 5.36
CA ASN A 482 9.20 43.98 3.97
C ASN A 482 10.54 44.10 3.22
N ALA A 483 11.56 44.68 3.87
CA ALA A 483 12.88 44.80 3.28
C ALA A 483 13.54 43.44 2.98
N ILE A 484 13.35 42.44 3.84
CA ILE A 484 13.89 41.09 3.64
C ILE A 484 13.06 40.32 2.61
N TRP A 485 11.74 40.26 2.80
CA TRP A 485 10.83 39.46 1.98
C TRP A 485 10.57 40.08 0.60
N GLY A 486 10.88 41.36 0.42
CA GLY A 486 10.52 42.10 -0.79
C GLY A 486 9.02 42.34 -0.90
N THR A 487 8.33 42.47 0.23
CA THR A 487 6.89 42.75 0.33
C THR A 487 6.63 44.21 0.70
N SER A 488 5.36 44.59 0.79
CA SER A 488 4.95 45.97 1.10
C SER A 488 3.75 45.99 2.05
N PHE A 489 3.77 45.18 3.11
CA PHE A 489 2.70 45.16 4.10
C PHE A 489 2.66 46.49 4.85
N ALA A 490 1.48 47.11 4.94
CA ALA A 490 1.32 48.42 5.59
C ALA A 490 1.40 48.32 7.13
N SER A 491 1.05 47.18 7.70
CA SER A 491 1.08 46.89 9.13
C SER A 491 1.16 45.38 9.35
N TRP A 492 1.35 44.94 10.60
CA TRP A 492 1.19 43.53 10.96
C TRP A 492 -0.23 43.02 10.70
N ASP A 493 -1.26 43.85 10.87
CA ASP A 493 -2.64 43.47 10.54
C ASP A 493 -2.83 43.30 9.04
N ASP A 494 -2.17 44.13 8.21
CA ASP A 494 -2.18 43.98 6.76
C ASP A 494 -1.57 42.63 6.34
N PHE A 495 -0.48 42.18 6.98
CA PHE A 495 0.06 40.83 6.77
C PHE A 495 -0.99 39.73 7.03
N LEU A 496 -1.83 39.85 8.06
CA LEU A 496 -2.88 38.86 8.33
C LEU A 496 -3.96 38.86 7.24
N GLN A 497 -4.33 40.03 6.73
CA GLN A 497 -5.38 40.15 5.71
C GLN A 497 -4.94 39.68 4.33
N LYS A 498 -3.65 39.79 4.00
CA LYS A 498 -3.11 39.45 2.68
C LYS A 498 -2.92 37.94 2.50
N THR A 499 -3.37 37.40 1.39
CA THR A 499 -3.23 35.97 1.02
C THR A 499 -2.36 35.77 -0.22
N ASP A 500 -1.64 36.81 -0.63
CA ASP A 500 -0.82 36.82 -1.84
C ASP A 500 0.38 35.87 -1.73
N GLU A 501 0.94 35.50 -2.88
CA GLU A 501 2.19 34.75 -2.90
C GLU A 501 3.36 35.63 -2.43
N VAL A 502 4.26 35.03 -1.64
CA VAL A 502 5.51 35.66 -1.21
C VAL A 502 6.69 35.06 -1.97
N ASP A 503 7.75 35.85 -2.15
CA ASP A 503 9.00 35.36 -2.72
C ASP A 503 9.66 34.38 -1.74
N GLN A 504 9.48 33.09 -2.02
CA GLN A 504 9.97 32.01 -1.16
C GLN A 504 11.50 31.98 -1.04
N LYS A 505 12.25 32.57 -1.99
CA LYS A 505 13.72 32.64 -1.89
C LYS A 505 14.13 33.67 -0.85
N LYS A 506 13.47 34.83 -0.87
CA LYS A 506 13.71 35.91 0.09
C LYS A 506 13.20 35.57 1.49
N ALA A 507 12.02 34.97 1.59
CA ALA A 507 11.38 34.58 2.85
C ALA A 507 11.84 33.21 3.40
N ARG A 508 12.81 32.55 2.76
CA ARG A 508 13.14 31.13 2.98
C ARG A 508 13.44 30.79 4.44
N GLU A 509 14.24 31.61 5.12
CA GLU A 509 14.66 31.35 6.50
C GLU A 509 13.45 31.29 7.45
N ASP A 510 12.55 32.28 7.36
CA ASP A 510 11.37 32.39 8.20
C ASP A 510 10.34 31.30 7.87
N LEU A 511 10.10 31.06 6.58
CA LEU A 511 9.20 30.00 6.13
C LEU A 511 9.69 28.62 6.59
N ALA A 512 10.99 28.35 6.46
CA ALA A 512 11.60 27.10 6.90
C ALA A 512 11.51 26.91 8.42
N ALA A 513 11.77 27.98 9.19
CA ALA A 513 11.66 27.95 10.65
C ALA A 513 10.21 27.67 11.08
N PHE A 514 9.24 28.35 10.46
CA PHE A 514 7.84 28.16 10.80
C PHE A 514 7.28 26.80 10.34
N CYS A 515 7.75 26.26 9.20
CA CYS A 515 7.44 24.87 8.81
C CYS A 515 7.92 23.86 9.86
N SER A 516 9.12 24.06 10.42
CA SER A 516 9.61 23.22 11.53
C SER A 516 8.73 23.38 12.77
N GLU A 517 8.30 24.60 13.12
CA GLU A 517 7.41 24.85 14.27
C GLU A 517 6.03 24.19 14.09
N ILE A 518 5.45 24.23 12.88
CA ILE A 518 4.19 23.52 12.56
C ILE A 518 4.37 22.02 12.80
N ALA A 519 5.42 21.42 12.25
CA ALA A 519 5.67 19.99 12.38
C ALA A 519 5.90 19.58 13.83
N GLU A 520 6.72 20.33 14.56
CA GLU A 520 7.01 20.08 15.98
C GLU A 520 5.76 20.21 16.84
N THR A 521 4.94 21.25 16.61
CA THR A 521 3.69 21.47 17.35
C THR A 521 2.69 20.35 17.11
N TYR A 522 2.56 19.87 15.87
CA TYR A 522 1.72 18.72 15.54
C TYR A 522 2.15 17.47 16.34
N PHE A 523 3.42 17.07 16.24
CA PHE A 523 3.89 15.85 16.89
C PHE A 523 3.87 15.95 18.40
N ARG A 524 4.22 17.10 18.98
CA ARG A 524 4.14 17.34 20.43
C ARG A 524 2.71 17.19 20.95
N ARG A 525 1.74 17.87 20.33
CA ARG A 525 0.34 17.80 20.80
C ARG A 525 -0.24 16.39 20.68
N CYS A 526 0.06 15.68 19.59
CA CYS A 526 -0.34 14.29 19.44
C CYS A 526 0.28 13.40 20.52
N HIS A 527 1.59 13.51 20.74
CA HIS A 527 2.31 12.80 21.79
C HIS A 527 1.72 13.07 23.18
N ASP A 528 1.58 14.34 23.55
CA ASP A 528 1.09 14.75 24.87
C ASP A 528 -0.32 14.21 25.11
N ALA A 529 -1.18 14.22 24.08
CA ALA A 529 -2.52 13.67 24.17
C ALA A 529 -2.51 12.15 24.41
N VAL A 530 -1.69 11.35 23.70
CA VAL A 530 -1.66 9.90 23.98
C VAL A 530 -0.99 9.61 25.32
N LYS A 531 0.14 10.25 25.64
CA LYS A 531 0.89 9.99 26.89
C LYS A 531 0.14 10.42 28.15
N LYS A 532 -0.77 11.39 28.04
CA LYS A 532 -1.66 11.79 29.15
C LYS A 532 -2.54 10.64 29.64
N PHE A 533 -3.04 9.79 28.75
CA PHE A 533 -3.97 8.71 29.09
C PHE A 533 -3.35 7.31 29.00
N ALA A 534 -2.31 7.15 28.20
CA ALA A 534 -1.63 5.88 27.92
C ALA A 534 -0.09 6.06 27.97
N PRO A 535 0.49 6.39 29.15
CA PRO A 535 1.92 6.70 29.28
C PRO A 535 2.82 5.53 28.86
N ASP A 536 2.38 4.29 29.10
CA ASP A 536 3.12 3.07 28.79
C ASP A 536 2.87 2.51 27.38
N LYS A 537 2.11 3.22 26.54
CA LYS A 537 1.82 2.81 25.15
C LYS A 537 2.69 3.55 24.15
N LEU A 538 3.03 2.88 23.05
CA LEU A 538 3.83 3.48 22.00
C LEU A 538 3.02 4.52 21.23
N TYR A 539 3.59 5.71 21.03
CA TYR A 539 3.13 6.65 20.01
C TYR A 539 3.81 6.32 18.68
N LEU A 540 3.01 5.88 17.71
CA LEU A 540 3.47 5.31 16.45
C LEU A 540 3.48 6.33 15.29
N GLY A 541 3.26 7.62 15.56
CA GLY A 541 3.26 8.68 14.56
C GLY A 541 2.02 8.70 13.65
N CYS A 542 2.19 9.18 12.41
CA CYS A 542 1.09 9.55 11.51
C CYS A 542 1.17 8.94 10.10
N ARG A 543 1.90 7.83 9.92
CA ARG A 543 1.93 7.01 8.69
C ARG A 543 2.24 7.83 7.44
N PHE A 544 3.49 8.29 7.31
CA PHE A 544 3.92 9.11 6.19
C PHE A 544 3.86 8.37 4.85
N ALA A 545 3.10 8.88 3.87
CA ALA A 545 3.24 8.50 2.44
C ALA A 545 4.22 9.42 1.70
N TRP A 546 4.02 10.73 1.82
CA TRP A 546 4.91 11.77 1.27
C TRP A 546 5.32 12.71 2.40
N VAL A 547 6.62 12.95 2.54
CA VAL A 547 7.17 13.65 3.70
C VAL A 547 8.50 14.30 3.36
N ASN A 548 8.80 15.41 4.04
CA ASN A 548 10.08 16.10 3.99
C ASN A 548 10.90 15.87 5.28
N ASP A 549 12.21 16.15 5.23
CA ASP A 549 13.12 15.95 6.35
C ASP A 549 12.70 16.67 7.64
N ARG A 550 12.07 17.85 7.55
CA ARG A 550 11.65 18.62 8.73
C ARG A 550 10.57 17.88 9.51
N ALA A 551 9.59 17.32 8.81
CA ALA A 551 8.53 16.52 9.42
C ALA A 551 9.07 15.24 10.05
N ILE A 552 10.04 14.55 9.43
CA ILE A 552 10.67 13.35 10.02
C ILE A 552 11.51 13.74 11.26
N ARG A 553 12.26 14.85 11.21
CA ARG A 553 13.03 15.35 12.36
C ARG A 553 12.11 15.69 13.53
N ALA A 554 10.97 16.34 13.28
CA ALA A 554 9.97 16.60 14.30
C ALA A 554 9.36 15.30 14.85
N ALA A 555 9.00 14.34 13.98
CA ALA A 555 8.50 13.04 14.41
C ALA A 555 9.50 12.30 15.32
N ALA A 556 10.79 12.37 15.01
CA ALA A 556 11.84 11.72 15.80
C ALA A 556 11.94 12.24 17.24
N LEU A 557 11.53 13.49 17.51
CA LEU A 557 11.53 14.05 18.87
C LEU A 557 10.45 13.44 19.76
N TYR A 558 9.30 13.05 19.20
CA TYR A 558 8.11 12.70 19.97
C TYR A 558 7.62 11.26 19.76
N CYS A 559 7.81 10.68 18.58
CA CYS A 559 7.39 9.32 18.31
C CYS A 559 8.31 8.31 18.99
N ASP A 560 7.71 7.29 19.60
CA ASP A 560 8.42 6.09 20.03
C ASP A 560 8.87 5.27 18.81
N VAL A 561 7.99 5.18 17.80
CA VAL A 561 8.24 4.53 16.49
C VAL A 561 7.76 5.46 15.37
N ILE A 562 8.60 5.70 14.36
CA ILE A 562 8.22 6.50 13.19
C ILE A 562 7.54 5.60 12.17
N SER A 563 6.41 6.01 11.60
CA SER A 563 5.65 5.19 10.66
C SER A 563 5.61 5.74 9.24
N PHE A 564 5.66 4.83 8.27
CA PHE A 564 5.54 5.14 6.85
C PHE A 564 4.59 4.18 6.15
N ASN A 565 3.79 4.70 5.22
CA ASN A 565 3.11 3.89 4.21
C ASN A 565 4.01 3.85 2.98
N ARG A 566 4.43 2.64 2.58
CA ARG A 566 5.48 2.45 1.56
C ARG A 566 5.06 1.39 0.55
N TYR A 567 4.22 1.81 -0.38
CA TYR A 567 3.89 1.05 -1.58
C TYR A 567 5.06 1.04 -2.58
N ASP A 568 6.03 0.16 -2.33
CA ASP A 568 7.19 -0.10 -3.19
C ASP A 568 7.46 -1.62 -3.28
N VAL A 569 8.39 -2.04 -4.13
CA VAL A 569 8.79 -3.45 -4.27
C VAL A 569 9.77 -3.91 -3.18
N SER A 570 10.37 -2.98 -2.44
CA SER A 570 11.30 -3.23 -1.32
C SER A 570 11.46 -1.97 -0.48
N VAL A 571 11.82 -2.15 0.80
CA VAL A 571 12.17 -1.07 1.74
C VAL A 571 13.64 -1.10 2.18
N ALA A 572 14.48 -1.90 1.50
CA ALA A 572 15.91 -2.01 1.82
C ALA A 572 16.67 -0.67 1.75
N SER A 573 16.20 0.27 0.92
CA SER A 573 16.78 1.60 0.74
C SER A 573 16.12 2.70 1.58
N LEU A 574 15.12 2.38 2.41
CA LEU A 574 14.51 3.38 3.29
C LEU A 574 15.55 3.91 4.26
N ARG A 575 15.72 5.23 4.34
CA ARG A 575 16.63 5.87 5.30
C ARG A 575 15.92 7.03 5.98
N LEU A 576 16.21 7.20 7.27
CA LEU A 576 15.86 8.43 7.99
C LEU A 576 16.91 9.51 7.69
N PRO A 577 16.57 10.80 7.84
CA PRO A 577 17.54 11.89 7.73
C PRO A 577 18.76 11.68 8.63
N ASP A 578 19.91 12.21 8.19
CA ASP A 578 21.17 12.09 8.92
C ASP A 578 21.04 12.52 10.39
N GLY A 579 21.64 11.72 11.26
CA GLY A 579 21.62 11.88 12.71
C GLY A 579 20.40 11.28 13.42
N ILE A 580 19.42 10.73 12.70
CA ILE A 580 18.24 10.10 13.30
C ILE A 580 18.39 8.58 13.37
N ASP A 581 18.48 8.06 14.59
CA ASP A 581 18.41 6.63 14.86
C ASP A 581 17.16 6.28 15.67
N LYS A 582 16.07 5.97 14.96
CA LYS A 582 14.77 5.62 15.56
C LYS A 582 14.21 4.34 14.94
N PRO A 583 13.42 3.56 15.70
CA PRO A 583 12.69 2.44 15.13
C PRO A 583 11.61 2.93 14.17
N VAL A 584 11.39 2.16 13.11
CA VAL A 584 10.46 2.45 12.03
C VAL A 584 9.43 1.32 11.90
N ILE A 585 8.18 1.64 11.62
CA ILE A 585 7.17 0.65 11.23
C ILE A 585 6.61 1.00 9.85
N ILE A 586 6.49 -0.01 8.98
CA ILE A 586 5.75 0.16 7.73
C ILE A 586 4.27 -0.06 8.04
N GLY A 587 3.49 1.01 7.96
CA GLY A 587 2.07 1.03 8.23
C GLY A 587 1.23 0.42 7.11
N GLU A 588 1.66 0.53 5.85
CA GLU A 588 0.96 -0.04 4.70
C GLU A 588 1.93 -0.45 3.59
N PHE A 589 1.64 -1.60 3.00
CA PHE A 589 2.12 -2.02 1.68
C PHE A 589 1.17 -3.09 1.13
N HIS A 590 1.12 -3.26 -0.20
CA HIS A 590 0.44 -4.38 -0.85
C HIS A 590 0.95 -4.64 -2.25
N PHE A 591 0.52 -5.77 -2.79
CA PHE A 591 0.58 -6.14 -4.20
C PHE A 591 -0.76 -6.78 -4.56
N GLY A 592 -1.25 -6.53 -5.77
CA GLY A 592 -2.46 -7.17 -6.28
C GLY A 592 -2.29 -7.74 -7.67
N ALA A 593 -3.12 -8.73 -8.00
CA ALA A 593 -3.14 -9.40 -9.28
C ALA A 593 -4.59 -9.59 -9.80
N LEU A 594 -4.75 -9.76 -11.11
CA LEU A 594 -6.07 -9.73 -11.78
C LEU A 594 -6.55 -11.10 -12.28
N ASP A 595 -5.92 -12.16 -11.78
CA ASP A 595 -6.23 -13.56 -12.07
C ASP A 595 -7.37 -14.12 -11.19
N ARG A 596 -8.00 -13.28 -10.36
CA ARG A 596 -9.09 -13.63 -9.42
C ARG A 596 -10.28 -12.67 -9.49
N GLY A 597 -10.79 -12.40 -10.69
CA GLY A 597 -12.07 -11.68 -10.87
C GLY A 597 -12.06 -10.16 -10.74
N MET A 598 -11.14 -9.58 -9.96
CA MET A 598 -11.04 -8.13 -9.72
C MET A 598 -10.52 -7.32 -10.92
N PHE A 599 -10.71 -6.00 -10.86
CA PHE A 599 -10.44 -5.09 -12.00
C PHE A 599 -9.23 -4.18 -11.80
N HIS A 600 -8.68 -4.09 -10.59
CA HIS A 600 -7.52 -3.24 -10.32
C HIS A 600 -6.55 -3.90 -9.34
N THR A 601 -5.25 -3.82 -9.62
CA THR A 601 -4.18 -4.46 -8.82
C THR A 601 -3.87 -3.72 -7.52
N GLY A 602 -4.45 -2.54 -7.34
CA GLY A 602 -3.97 -1.56 -6.38
C GLY A 602 -2.68 -0.87 -6.85
N LEU A 603 -1.86 -0.46 -5.88
CA LEU A 603 -0.75 0.47 -6.10
C LEU A 603 0.52 -0.22 -6.62
N ARG A 604 0.68 -1.53 -6.39
CA ARG A 604 1.75 -2.33 -6.98
C ARG A 604 1.17 -3.61 -7.56
N GLU A 605 1.57 -3.92 -8.80
CA GLU A 605 1.08 -5.12 -9.48
C GLU A 605 1.98 -6.33 -9.29
N ALA A 606 1.32 -7.47 -9.17
CA ALA A 606 1.84 -8.79 -9.46
C ALA A 606 1.08 -9.39 -10.64
N ALA A 607 1.70 -10.33 -11.36
CA ALA A 607 1.07 -10.93 -12.53
C ALA A 607 -0.09 -11.86 -12.17
N ASP A 608 0.07 -12.64 -11.10
CA ASP A 608 -0.92 -13.59 -10.58
C ASP A 608 -0.75 -13.78 -9.07
N GLN A 609 -1.57 -14.64 -8.43
CA GLN A 609 -1.48 -14.88 -6.99
C GLN A 609 -0.13 -15.49 -6.55
N ALA A 610 0.53 -16.30 -7.38
CA ALA A 610 1.83 -16.90 -7.04
C ALA A 610 2.93 -15.83 -7.01
N ASP A 611 2.94 -14.94 -8.00
CA ASP A 611 3.84 -13.81 -8.07
C ASP A 611 3.54 -12.78 -6.95
N ARG A 612 2.26 -12.58 -6.61
CA ARG A 612 1.83 -11.74 -5.48
C ARG A 612 2.39 -12.25 -4.15
N ALA A 613 2.33 -13.55 -3.93
CA ALA A 613 2.91 -14.22 -2.77
C ALA A 613 4.44 -14.01 -2.69
N GLU A 614 5.12 -14.04 -3.84
CA GLU A 614 6.57 -13.81 -3.87
C GLU A 614 6.93 -12.33 -3.66
N CYS A 615 6.17 -11.39 -4.23
CA CYS A 615 6.31 -9.97 -3.93
C CYS A 615 6.18 -9.70 -2.42
N TYR A 616 5.23 -10.34 -1.75
CA TYR A 616 5.09 -10.29 -0.29
C TYR A 616 6.34 -10.80 0.43
N ARG A 617 6.86 -11.99 0.07
CA ARG A 617 8.08 -12.54 0.70
C ARG A 617 9.26 -11.58 0.56
N ARG A 618 9.51 -11.07 -0.64
CA ARG A 618 10.60 -10.13 -0.91
C ARG A 618 10.47 -8.84 -0.10
N TYR A 619 9.29 -8.25 -0.08
CA TYR A 619 9.04 -7.02 0.66
C TYR A 619 9.30 -7.22 2.16
N VAL A 620 8.68 -8.22 2.77
CA VAL A 620 8.81 -8.45 4.23
C VAL A 620 10.24 -8.87 4.59
N LYS A 621 10.92 -9.67 3.75
CA LYS A 621 12.34 -9.99 3.93
C LYS A 621 13.22 -8.73 3.91
N SER A 622 12.97 -7.80 2.99
CA SER A 622 13.71 -6.54 2.92
C SER A 622 13.54 -5.71 4.19
N ALA A 623 12.35 -5.71 4.78
CA ALA A 623 12.06 -5.06 6.05
C ALA A 623 12.75 -5.76 7.23
N LEU A 624 12.66 -7.09 7.31
CA LEU A 624 13.32 -7.89 8.35
C LEU A 624 14.83 -7.68 8.38
N LEU A 625 15.47 -7.48 7.23
CA LEU A 625 16.90 -7.22 7.13
C LEU A 625 17.27 -5.76 7.45
N HIS A 626 16.33 -4.81 7.41
CA HIS A 626 16.59 -3.38 7.61
C HIS A 626 16.76 -3.01 9.09
N PRO A 627 17.91 -2.48 9.55
CA PRO A 627 18.26 -2.37 10.97
C PRO A 627 17.30 -1.52 11.82
N GLN A 628 16.56 -0.59 11.21
CA GLN A 628 15.62 0.29 11.91
C GLN A 628 14.16 -0.15 11.83
N ILE A 629 13.76 -0.95 10.85
CA ILE A 629 12.35 -1.36 10.75
C ILE A 629 12.07 -2.37 11.86
N VAL A 630 10.91 -2.31 12.51
CA VAL A 630 10.47 -3.21 13.60
C VAL A 630 9.15 -3.93 13.31
N GLY A 631 8.55 -3.65 12.16
CA GLY A 631 7.29 -4.25 11.74
C GLY A 631 6.82 -3.80 10.36
N THR A 632 5.87 -4.56 9.83
CA THR A 632 5.19 -4.29 8.56
C THR A 632 3.72 -4.69 8.68
N HIS A 633 2.82 -3.81 8.26
CA HIS A 633 1.40 -4.09 8.15
C HIS A 633 0.95 -4.10 6.68
N TRP A 634 0.36 -5.20 6.25
CA TRP A 634 -0.21 -5.35 4.92
C TRP A 634 -1.56 -4.64 4.83
N PHE A 635 -1.77 -3.81 3.80
CA PHE A 635 -3.07 -3.21 3.53
C PHE A 635 -3.79 -4.01 2.44
N GLN A 636 -4.80 -4.83 2.71
CA GLN A 636 -5.58 -5.00 3.95
C GLN A 636 -6.13 -6.45 4.04
N LEU A 637 -6.97 -6.76 5.05
CA LEU A 637 -7.47 -8.12 5.28
C LEU A 637 -8.23 -8.73 4.09
N MET A 638 -9.22 -8.01 3.54
CA MET A 638 -10.05 -8.50 2.45
C MET A 638 -9.93 -7.61 1.23
N ASP A 639 -10.22 -8.17 0.07
CA ASP A 639 -10.35 -7.39 -1.16
C ASP A 639 -11.34 -6.25 -0.98
N GLN A 640 -11.07 -5.13 -1.65
CA GLN A 640 -12.07 -4.07 -1.75
C GLN A 640 -13.24 -4.56 -2.61
N ALA A 641 -14.37 -3.84 -2.58
CA ALA A 641 -15.47 -4.20 -3.46
C ALA A 641 -15.05 -4.10 -4.94
N THR A 642 -15.43 -5.08 -5.76
CA THR A 642 -15.11 -5.10 -7.20
C THR A 642 -15.54 -3.82 -7.93
N THR A 643 -16.63 -3.19 -7.47
CA THR A 643 -17.16 -1.93 -8.01
C THR A 643 -16.76 -0.68 -7.26
N GLY A 644 -15.75 -0.75 -6.41
CA GLY A 644 -15.12 0.42 -5.82
C GLY A 644 -15.75 0.91 -4.53
N ARG A 645 -14.93 1.48 -3.65
CA ARG A 645 -15.37 2.25 -2.49
C ARG A 645 -15.84 3.65 -2.93
N GLY A 646 -16.17 4.52 -1.99
CA GLY A 646 -16.59 5.90 -2.27
C GLY A 646 -15.59 6.73 -3.11
N ASP A 647 -14.30 6.46 -2.97
CA ASP A 647 -13.19 7.08 -3.73
C ASP A 647 -12.85 6.35 -5.05
N GLY A 648 -13.60 5.29 -5.36
CA GLY A 648 -13.45 4.44 -6.54
C GLY A 648 -12.42 3.32 -6.42
N GLU A 649 -11.67 3.19 -5.33
CA GLU A 649 -10.69 2.09 -5.21
C GLU A 649 -11.39 0.72 -5.19
N ASN A 650 -10.98 -0.17 -6.10
CA ASN A 650 -11.52 -1.52 -6.29
C ASN A 650 -10.41 -2.58 -6.43
N TYR A 651 -9.51 -2.61 -5.45
CA TYR A 651 -8.25 -3.32 -5.52
C TYR A 651 -8.33 -4.79 -5.06
N GLN A 652 -7.61 -5.67 -5.77
CA GLN A 652 -7.33 -7.06 -5.37
C GLN A 652 -6.13 -7.11 -4.42
N ILE A 653 -6.35 -6.82 -3.15
CA ILE A 653 -5.29 -6.65 -2.15
C ILE A 653 -5.58 -7.38 -0.84
N GLY A 654 -6.60 -8.23 -0.78
CA GLY A 654 -6.99 -8.99 0.41
C GLY A 654 -6.19 -10.27 0.63
N PHE A 655 -6.00 -10.65 1.88
CA PHE A 655 -5.73 -12.05 2.24
C PHE A 655 -6.95 -12.94 2.00
N LEU A 656 -8.14 -12.33 2.04
CA LEU A 656 -9.42 -12.94 1.75
C LEU A 656 -10.08 -12.27 0.54
N ASP A 657 -10.85 -13.03 -0.22
CA ASP A 657 -11.77 -12.49 -1.22
C ASP A 657 -13.07 -11.94 -0.59
N VAL A 658 -13.99 -11.44 -1.43
CA VAL A 658 -15.30 -10.90 -0.99
C VAL A 658 -16.19 -11.95 -0.30
N CYS A 659 -15.95 -13.24 -0.53
CA CYS A 659 -16.70 -14.38 -0.01
C CYS A 659 -16.08 -14.96 1.27
N ASP A 660 -15.15 -14.25 1.91
CA ASP A 660 -14.42 -14.72 3.10
C ASP A 660 -13.59 -16.00 2.81
N THR A 661 -13.08 -16.16 1.58
CA THR A 661 -12.22 -17.30 1.20
C THR A 661 -10.74 -16.85 1.17
N PRO A 662 -9.84 -17.55 1.89
CA PRO A 662 -8.42 -17.22 1.88
C PRO A 662 -7.75 -17.48 0.52
N TYR A 663 -6.83 -16.59 0.14
CA TYR A 663 -5.91 -16.82 -0.98
C TYR A 663 -4.74 -17.70 -0.53
N PRO A 664 -4.69 -19.00 -0.88
CA PRO A 664 -3.73 -19.93 -0.30
C PRO A 664 -2.27 -19.53 -0.57
N GLU A 665 -1.99 -18.88 -1.69
CA GLU A 665 -0.64 -18.48 -2.10
C GLU A 665 -0.04 -17.44 -1.12
N ILE A 666 -0.80 -16.40 -0.76
CA ILE A 666 -0.32 -15.38 0.19
C ILE A 666 -0.36 -15.88 1.63
N ILE A 667 -1.31 -16.76 1.99
CA ILE A 667 -1.31 -17.44 3.29
C ILE A 667 -0.04 -18.26 3.47
N GLN A 668 0.34 -19.05 2.45
CA GLN A 668 1.58 -19.81 2.51
C GLN A 668 2.81 -18.90 2.60
N ALA A 669 2.84 -17.79 1.87
CA ALA A 669 3.93 -16.82 1.98
C ALA A 669 4.06 -16.20 3.38
N ALA A 670 2.93 -15.92 4.04
CA ALA A 670 2.91 -15.44 5.41
C ALA A 670 3.47 -16.49 6.38
N ARG A 671 3.07 -17.76 6.25
CA ARG A 671 3.60 -18.89 7.03
C ARG A 671 5.10 -19.06 6.83
N ASP A 672 5.57 -19.00 5.57
CA ASP A 672 6.99 -19.12 5.24
C ASP A 672 7.80 -18.03 5.93
N ILE A 673 7.33 -16.78 5.89
CA ILE A 673 7.98 -15.66 6.58
C ILE A 673 7.99 -15.89 8.09
N ALA A 674 6.84 -16.22 8.69
CA ALA A 674 6.74 -16.42 10.14
C ALA A 674 7.68 -17.51 10.65
N SER A 675 7.90 -18.57 9.87
CA SER A 675 8.79 -19.69 10.23
C SER A 675 10.26 -19.29 10.40
N VAL A 676 10.70 -18.19 9.75
CA VAL A 676 12.08 -17.70 9.82
C VAL A 676 12.17 -16.26 10.32
N MET A 677 11.06 -15.62 10.67
CA MET A 677 10.97 -14.19 10.92
C MET A 677 12.00 -13.72 11.95
N TYR A 678 12.01 -14.37 13.12
CA TYR A 678 12.90 -14.02 14.21
C TYR A 678 14.37 -14.35 13.95
N THR A 679 14.65 -15.53 13.41
CA THR A 679 16.02 -15.98 13.11
C THR A 679 16.66 -15.18 11.97
N LEU A 680 15.87 -14.84 10.95
CA LEU A 680 16.29 -13.94 9.88
C LEU A 680 16.58 -12.54 10.41
N ARG A 681 15.69 -11.99 11.25
CA ARG A 681 15.87 -10.67 11.85
C ARG A 681 17.08 -10.62 12.79
N SER A 682 17.30 -11.67 13.58
CA SER A 682 18.43 -11.77 14.50
C SER A 682 19.75 -12.07 13.79
N SER A 683 19.72 -12.55 12.54
CA SER A 683 20.96 -12.78 11.80
C SER A 683 21.71 -11.47 11.59
N GLN A 684 22.96 -11.43 12.08
CA GLN A 684 23.90 -10.40 11.67
C GLN A 684 24.09 -10.56 10.17
N GLY A 685 23.90 -9.49 9.40
CA GLY A 685 24.08 -9.53 7.95
C GLY A 685 25.48 -10.09 7.66
N ARG A 686 25.54 -11.32 7.17
CA ARG A 686 26.77 -11.92 6.66
C ARG A 686 26.95 -11.52 5.20
#